data_AF-Q6MRD9-F1
#
_entry.id   AF-Q6MRD9-F1
#
_cell.length_a   1.000
_cell.length_b   1.000
_cell.length_c   1.000
_cell.angle_alpha   90.00
_cell.angle_beta   90.00
_cell.angle_gamma   90.00
#
_symmetry.space_group_name_H-M   'P 1'
#
loop_
_entity.id
_entity.type
_entity.pdbx_description
1 polymer ?
#
loop_
_entity_poly.entity_id
_entity_poly.type
_entity_poly.pdbx_seq_one_letter_code
_entity_poly.pdbx_strand_id
1 'polypeptide(L)'
;MLNSRSTFIQNLNNKRGQIALFVALIFQILFLFFAMVINVGLLVHHKINLQNSVDLAAYYGAMKQAEGMNVIAHTNYQIRQSWKLLAWRYRMLGTAGDFEEHPFDKVGGGRIRTTDDDSINPGAQNFYDSPSFCITYIPFKPMPDGENTCKALSSHTGINVFKIPPVLIDLPSVSGRTRSLALNLRASLIERCKDFGSFNYLMLGGFVVAFNIDQGNRALLISYLSKAMSPSSPDADFFDIDGKSVKLGMENTLKNNLTAANNTSDLKMSIYNSLGHSACNGSQGAKGEPARWLKQIKTYPGFSYIDTICTETSITPKPKMLSNVESDLPNATVADGRFRTEVDELKNYIGIREPISDIYNYSIGVEKNPWCMAYVGVSASARPKIPFSPFGSLEIKARAFYKPFGGRIGPWYYNKYPSGSASYNGSQGSPNDKTDPNLPPRLMDQAHVGVPGDPTRIANYSRYVGDKVGLKSRRVLYHYGRAIYKLDPNWVIGSDGNVEPGSAPVNYGDTAPNFEHWKHLPFNFYQRGGNQDLLAWDHANDQPSRMRMLELSAILPDPFDLTYYSIEPDFYHNYYTRLRDGFLKTIGSAYYTENKEFLGDIGTHKGSNKEGINWDKFSVIDQYKAVSGNTFMKTFVDIAGKLTYISTKWQDVLTSWAPVSLVDYSLDPAKFGKCTITPRGADSGEPEVPNPGNCVSGGTTGYSVKMVSSDYLRRTDLELGGTGVRGALLNPPPEDSEF
;
A
#
# COMPACT_ATOMS: atom_id res chain seq x y z
N MET A 1 -47.98 -79.19 -79.04
CA MET A 1 -46.83 -78.27 -79.19
C MET A 1 -47.32 -76.85 -78.97
N LEU A 2 -46.65 -76.13 -78.05
CA LEU A 2 -46.41 -74.67 -77.98
C LEU A 2 -47.66 -73.76 -78.03
N ASN A 3 -47.93 -72.88 -77.06
CA ASN A 3 -47.12 -71.66 -76.88
C ASN A 3 -47.47 -70.92 -75.55
N SER A 4 -46.92 -71.34 -74.42
CA SER A 4 -47.06 -70.62 -73.11
C SER A 4 -45.77 -69.92 -72.65
N ARG A 5 -44.75 -69.80 -73.52
CA ARG A 5 -43.44 -69.22 -73.18
C ARG A 5 -43.30 -67.71 -73.48
N SER A 6 -44.34 -67.04 -73.97
CA SER A 6 -44.21 -65.67 -74.50
C SER A 6 -44.39 -64.53 -73.48
N THR A 7 -45.05 -64.75 -72.35
CA THR A 7 -45.40 -63.65 -71.41
C THR A 7 -44.36 -63.41 -70.32
N PHE A 8 -43.50 -64.39 -70.02
CA PHE A 8 -42.43 -64.21 -69.03
C PHE A 8 -41.22 -63.42 -69.59
N ILE A 9 -40.91 -63.59 -70.88
CA ILE A 9 -39.76 -62.91 -71.52
C ILE A 9 -40.08 -61.44 -71.84
N GLN A 10 -41.35 -61.08 -72.09
CA GLN A 10 -41.73 -59.67 -72.28
C GLN A 10 -41.67 -58.82 -70.99
N ASN A 11 -41.83 -59.43 -69.82
CA ASN A 11 -41.68 -58.73 -68.53
C ASN A 11 -40.22 -58.53 -68.09
N LEU A 12 -39.26 -59.25 -68.70
CA LEU A 12 -37.82 -59.10 -68.41
C LEU A 12 -37.18 -57.90 -69.13
N ASN A 13 -37.85 -57.28 -70.11
CA ASN A 13 -37.35 -56.13 -70.86
C ASN A 13 -37.91 -54.77 -70.41
N ASN A 14 -38.66 -54.71 -69.31
CA ASN A 14 -39.19 -53.44 -68.80
C ASN A 14 -38.13 -52.69 -67.96
N LYS A 15 -37.20 -52.02 -68.65
CA LYS A 15 -36.18 -51.15 -68.00
C LYS A 15 -36.73 -49.83 -67.44
N ARG A 16 -38.03 -49.54 -67.61
CA ARG A 16 -38.68 -48.27 -67.19
C ARG A 16 -38.81 -48.06 -65.67
N GLY A 17 -38.43 -49.03 -64.83
CA GLY A 17 -38.44 -48.89 -63.35
C GLY A 17 -37.07 -48.96 -62.67
N GLN A 18 -36.00 -49.38 -63.36
CA GLN A 18 -34.68 -49.56 -62.75
C GLN A 18 -34.03 -48.22 -62.37
N ILE A 19 -34.23 -47.18 -63.18
CA ILE A 19 -33.76 -45.83 -62.88
C ILE A 19 -34.46 -45.28 -61.63
N ALA A 20 -35.76 -45.55 -61.44
CA ALA A 20 -36.50 -45.10 -60.27
C ALA A 20 -35.98 -45.75 -58.97
N LEU A 21 -35.65 -47.05 -59.01
CA LEU A 21 -35.01 -47.75 -57.89
C LEU A 21 -33.62 -47.18 -57.58
N PHE A 22 -32.81 -46.90 -58.61
CA PHE A 22 -31.47 -46.34 -58.43
C PHE A 22 -31.51 -44.91 -57.89
N VAL A 23 -32.44 -44.07 -58.38
CA VAL A 23 -32.66 -42.71 -57.90
C VAL A 23 -33.17 -42.72 -56.47
N ALA A 24 -34.12 -43.60 -56.11
CA ALA A 24 -34.60 -43.72 -54.73
C ALA A 24 -33.47 -44.09 -53.75
N LEU A 25 -32.57 -45.00 -54.16
CA LEU A 25 -31.45 -45.45 -53.33
C LEU A 25 -30.37 -44.36 -53.19
N ILE A 26 -30.04 -43.65 -54.27
CA ILE A 26 -29.14 -42.49 -54.22
C ILE A 26 -29.72 -41.36 -53.36
N PHE A 27 -31.03 -41.08 -53.49
CA PHE A 27 -31.68 -40.04 -52.71
C PHE A 27 -31.65 -40.35 -51.21
N GLN A 28 -31.87 -41.62 -50.84
CA GLN A 28 -31.75 -42.09 -49.45
C GLN A 28 -30.33 -41.89 -48.91
N ILE A 29 -29.30 -42.22 -49.70
CA ILE A 29 -27.89 -42.06 -49.33
C ILE A 29 -27.52 -40.57 -49.20
N LEU A 30 -27.92 -39.74 -50.17
CA LEU A 30 -27.70 -38.30 -50.13
C LEU A 30 -28.40 -37.65 -48.93
N PHE A 31 -29.60 -38.10 -48.59
CA PHE A 31 -30.32 -37.62 -47.41
C PHE A 31 -29.60 -37.97 -46.11
N LEU A 32 -29.04 -39.18 -45.98
CA LEU A 32 -28.22 -39.57 -44.83
C LEU A 32 -26.97 -38.71 -44.70
N PHE A 33 -26.26 -38.44 -45.81
CA PHE A 33 -25.10 -37.54 -45.80
C PHE A 33 -25.49 -36.11 -45.41
N PHE A 34 -26.61 -35.60 -45.92
CA PHE A 34 -27.10 -34.27 -45.58
C PHE A 34 -27.45 -34.16 -44.09
N ALA A 35 -28.17 -35.15 -43.54
CA ALA A 35 -28.48 -35.21 -42.11
C ALA A 35 -27.20 -35.30 -41.25
N MET A 36 -26.21 -36.08 -41.68
CA MET A 36 -24.90 -36.17 -40.99
C MET A 36 -24.17 -34.82 -40.97
N VAL A 37 -24.11 -34.11 -42.10
CA VAL A 37 -23.46 -32.80 -42.19
C VAL A 37 -24.14 -31.77 -41.28
N ILE A 38 -25.48 -31.75 -41.24
CA ILE A 38 -26.23 -30.89 -40.32
C ILE A 38 -25.89 -31.22 -38.86
N ASN A 39 -25.82 -32.52 -38.51
CA ASN A 39 -25.53 -32.95 -37.15
C ASN A 39 -24.14 -32.55 -36.69
N VAL A 40 -23.14 -32.70 -37.56
CA VAL A 40 -21.77 -32.22 -37.30
C VAL A 40 -21.77 -30.70 -37.16
N GLY A 41 -22.47 -29.97 -38.02
CA GLY A 41 -22.58 -28.51 -37.94
C GLY A 41 -23.20 -28.03 -36.62
N LEU A 42 -24.31 -28.65 -36.19
CA LEU A 42 -24.95 -28.35 -34.91
C LEU A 42 -24.06 -28.71 -33.72
N LEU A 43 -23.38 -29.86 -33.77
CA LEU A 43 -22.45 -30.29 -32.72
C LEU A 43 -21.30 -29.30 -32.56
N VAL A 44 -20.67 -28.89 -33.66
CA VAL A 44 -19.59 -27.90 -33.66
C VAL A 44 -20.10 -26.56 -33.12
N HIS A 45 -21.27 -26.11 -33.56
CA HIS A 45 -21.88 -24.88 -33.07
C HIS A 45 -22.16 -24.93 -31.55
N HIS A 46 -22.75 -26.01 -31.05
CA HIS A 46 -23.00 -26.19 -29.61
C HIS A 46 -21.71 -26.26 -28.80
N LYS A 47 -20.66 -26.87 -29.35
CA LYS A 47 -19.33 -26.94 -28.75
C LYS A 47 -18.68 -25.57 -28.65
N ILE A 48 -18.70 -24.78 -29.73
CA ILE A 48 -18.15 -23.41 -29.74
C ILE A 48 -18.92 -22.52 -28.78
N ASN A 49 -20.26 -22.61 -28.77
CA ASN A 49 -21.08 -21.85 -27.83
C ASN A 49 -20.77 -22.21 -26.37
N LEU A 50 -20.67 -23.50 -26.05
CA LEU A 50 -20.30 -23.94 -24.70
C LEU A 50 -18.90 -23.43 -24.30
N GLN A 51 -17.94 -23.48 -25.21
CA GLN A 51 -16.58 -22.99 -24.97
C GLN A 51 -16.57 -21.47 -24.70
N ASN A 52 -17.20 -20.67 -25.56
CA ASN A 52 -17.28 -19.22 -25.37
C ASN A 52 -17.96 -18.85 -24.04
N SER A 53 -19.02 -19.56 -23.64
CA SER A 53 -19.70 -19.30 -22.36
C SER A 53 -18.82 -19.66 -21.17
N VAL A 54 -18.06 -20.77 -21.24
CA VAL A 54 -17.11 -21.17 -20.21
C VAL A 54 -15.94 -20.18 -20.11
N ASP A 55 -15.45 -19.69 -21.25
CA ASP A 55 -14.41 -18.65 -21.31
C ASP A 55 -14.87 -17.36 -20.62
N LEU A 56 -16.10 -16.90 -20.89
CA LEU A 56 -16.67 -15.71 -20.24
C LEU A 56 -16.86 -15.91 -18.73
N ALA A 57 -17.31 -17.09 -18.30
CA ALA A 57 -17.49 -17.40 -16.89
C ALA A 57 -16.14 -17.43 -16.14
N ALA A 58 -15.11 -18.07 -16.71
CA ALA A 58 -13.78 -18.09 -16.13
C ALA A 58 -13.13 -16.69 -16.11
N TYR A 59 -13.32 -15.90 -17.18
CA TYR A 59 -12.89 -14.50 -17.25
C TYR A 59 -13.54 -13.66 -16.14
N TYR A 60 -14.85 -13.79 -15.93
CA TYR A 60 -15.57 -13.11 -14.85
C TYR A 60 -14.99 -13.44 -13.46
N GLY A 61 -14.76 -14.73 -13.18
CA GLY A 61 -14.17 -15.17 -11.92
C GLY A 61 -12.77 -14.60 -11.71
N ALA A 62 -11.92 -14.64 -12.73
CA ALA A 62 -10.57 -14.09 -12.68
C ALA A 62 -10.56 -12.56 -12.56
N MET A 63 -11.54 -11.87 -13.16
CA MET A 63 -11.73 -10.41 -13.02
C MET A 63 -12.07 -10.03 -11.59
N LYS A 64 -13.00 -10.74 -10.95
CA LYS A 64 -13.34 -10.51 -9.53
C LYS A 64 -12.17 -10.81 -8.60
N GLN A 65 -11.36 -11.82 -8.94
CA GLN A 65 -10.11 -12.08 -8.22
C GLN A 65 -9.07 -10.95 -8.44
N ALA A 66 -8.91 -10.44 -9.66
CA ALA A 66 -8.02 -9.33 -9.97
C ALA A 66 -8.42 -8.03 -9.23
N GLU A 67 -9.73 -7.75 -9.16
CA GLU A 67 -10.29 -6.63 -8.43
C GLU A 67 -9.92 -6.68 -6.93
N GLY A 68 -10.10 -7.82 -6.27
CA GLY A 68 -9.67 -7.98 -4.88
C GLY A 68 -8.15 -7.85 -4.68
N MET A 69 -7.35 -8.33 -5.64
CA MET A 69 -5.89 -8.15 -5.62
C MET A 69 -5.47 -6.69 -5.79
N ASN A 70 -6.22 -5.87 -6.54
CA ASN A 70 -5.96 -4.43 -6.68
C ASN A 70 -6.17 -3.70 -5.37
N VAL A 71 -7.26 -4.01 -4.66
CA VAL A 71 -7.50 -3.45 -3.32
C VAL A 71 -6.37 -3.83 -2.37
N ILE A 72 -5.95 -5.09 -2.37
CA ILE A 72 -4.82 -5.54 -1.54
C ILE A 72 -3.53 -4.80 -1.91
N ALA A 73 -3.23 -4.66 -3.20
CA ALA A 73 -2.04 -3.94 -3.68
C ALA A 73 -2.02 -2.48 -3.23
N HIS A 74 -3.13 -1.77 -3.41
CA HIS A 74 -3.25 -0.36 -2.99
C HIS A 74 -3.19 -0.21 -1.47
N THR A 75 -3.88 -1.09 -0.73
CA THR A 75 -3.84 -1.09 0.74
C THR A 75 -2.41 -1.35 1.26
N ASN A 76 -1.67 -2.22 0.57
CA ASN A 76 -0.28 -2.52 0.88
C ASN A 76 0.64 -1.32 0.58
N TYR A 77 0.36 -0.57 -0.50
CA TYR A 77 1.02 0.70 -0.78
C TYR A 77 0.74 1.74 0.32
N GLN A 78 -0.49 1.84 0.84
CA GLN A 78 -0.79 2.76 1.93
C GLN A 78 -0.01 2.42 3.22
N ILE A 79 0.21 1.13 3.52
CA ILE A 79 1.11 0.73 4.63
C ILE A 79 2.54 1.26 4.38
N ARG A 80 3.02 1.17 3.13
CA ARG A 80 4.30 1.75 2.72
C ARG A 80 4.29 3.28 2.84
N GLN A 81 3.22 3.98 2.48
CA GLN A 81 3.11 5.43 2.69
C GLN A 81 3.20 5.80 4.18
N SER A 82 2.54 5.05 5.06
CA SER A 82 2.64 5.26 6.51
C SER A 82 4.07 5.03 7.03
N TRP A 83 4.79 4.05 6.48
CA TRP A 83 6.22 3.86 6.76
C TRP A 83 7.07 5.04 6.27
N LYS A 84 6.81 5.53 5.05
CA LYS A 84 7.49 6.71 4.49
C LYS A 84 7.26 7.95 5.38
N LEU A 85 6.02 8.15 5.86
CA LEU A 85 5.66 9.24 6.75
C LEU A 85 6.43 9.16 8.08
N LEU A 86 6.44 7.99 8.73
CA LEU A 86 7.17 7.79 9.99
C LEU A 86 8.67 8.01 9.82
N ALA A 87 9.28 7.41 8.79
CA ALA A 87 10.71 7.56 8.51
C ALA A 87 11.07 9.02 8.18
N TRP A 88 10.21 9.71 7.43
CA TRP A 88 10.38 11.14 7.12
C TRP A 88 10.26 12.01 8.38
N ARG A 89 9.23 11.80 9.22
CA ARG A 89 9.08 12.53 10.49
C ARG A 89 10.29 12.31 11.39
N TYR A 90 10.76 11.08 11.50
CA TYR A 90 11.93 10.75 12.31
C TYR A 90 13.19 11.47 11.83
N ARG A 91 13.50 11.38 10.52
CA ARG A 91 14.76 11.90 9.98
C ARG A 91 14.72 13.39 9.65
N MET A 92 13.64 13.89 9.08
CA MET A 92 13.55 15.29 8.64
C MET A 92 13.16 16.20 9.80
N LEU A 93 12.04 15.92 10.47
CA LEU A 93 11.62 16.75 11.61
C LEU A 93 12.58 16.58 12.79
N GLY A 94 12.97 15.34 13.09
CA GLY A 94 13.81 15.03 14.25
C GLY A 94 15.26 15.49 14.18
N THR A 95 15.78 15.83 13.00
CA THR A 95 17.19 16.28 12.86
C THR A 95 17.34 17.71 12.35
N ALA A 96 16.28 18.33 11.84
CA ALA A 96 16.35 19.69 11.31
C ALA A 96 16.77 20.72 12.36
N GLY A 97 16.61 20.45 13.66
CA GLY A 97 17.10 21.29 14.75
C GLY A 97 18.62 21.40 14.90
N ASP A 98 19.39 20.51 14.26
CA ASP A 98 20.85 20.48 14.41
C ASP A 98 21.54 21.62 13.64
N PHE A 99 22.44 22.34 14.31
CA PHE A 99 23.17 23.49 13.79
C PHE A 99 24.64 23.17 13.51
N GLU A 100 25.09 21.92 13.64
CA GLU A 100 26.50 21.52 13.48
C GLU A 100 26.70 20.65 12.23
N GLU A 101 25.90 19.61 12.07
CA GLU A 101 26.00 18.59 11.03
C GLU A 101 24.89 18.63 9.98
N HIS A 102 23.74 19.23 10.30
CA HIS A 102 22.62 19.27 9.37
C HIS A 102 22.99 20.02 8.06
N PRO A 103 22.72 19.45 6.86
CA PRO A 103 23.12 20.04 5.58
C PRO A 103 22.62 21.45 5.30
N PHE A 104 21.42 21.80 5.78
CA PHE A 104 20.90 23.17 5.71
C PHE A 104 21.63 24.10 6.70
N ASP A 105 22.39 25.04 6.15
CA ASP A 105 23.13 26.02 6.93
C ASP A 105 22.23 27.16 7.43
N LYS A 106 21.95 27.11 8.72
CA LYS A 106 21.09 28.08 9.39
C LYS A 106 21.84 29.37 9.76
N VAL A 107 23.18 29.36 9.72
CA VAL A 107 24.02 30.49 10.13
C VAL A 107 24.63 31.19 8.92
N GLY A 108 25.15 30.44 7.93
CA GLY A 108 25.79 30.99 6.72
C GLY A 108 24.83 31.35 5.58
N GLY A 109 23.61 31.79 5.88
CA GLY A 109 22.69 32.36 4.89
C GLY A 109 21.84 31.35 4.09
N GLY A 110 21.53 30.18 4.65
CA GLY A 110 20.58 29.23 4.06
C GLY A 110 21.13 28.38 2.91
N ARG A 111 22.46 28.33 2.76
CA ARG A 111 23.15 27.51 1.76
C ARG A 111 23.30 26.07 2.24
N ILE A 112 23.60 25.17 1.33
CA ILE A 112 24.02 23.82 1.71
C ILE A 112 25.45 23.90 2.27
N ARG A 113 25.70 23.26 3.43
CA ARG A 113 27.01 23.31 4.11
C ARG A 113 28.13 22.58 3.38
N THR A 114 27.76 21.67 2.49
CA THR A 114 28.68 20.75 1.80
C THR A 114 28.31 20.68 0.32
N THR A 115 28.90 19.74 -0.42
CA THR A 115 28.54 19.45 -1.81
C THR A 115 27.05 19.10 -1.92
N ASP A 116 26.42 19.55 -3.01
CA ASP A 116 25.07 19.13 -3.39
C ASP A 116 25.11 17.75 -4.06
N ASP A 117 25.63 16.76 -3.33
CA ASP A 117 25.70 15.37 -3.74
C ASP A 117 24.66 14.52 -2.99
N ASP A 118 24.17 13.48 -3.64
CA ASP A 118 23.17 12.56 -3.08
C ASP A 118 23.87 11.47 -2.24
N SER A 119 24.67 11.91 -1.26
CA SER A 119 25.50 11.05 -0.39
C SER A 119 25.31 11.39 1.10
N ILE A 120 26.07 10.72 1.98
CA ILE A 120 26.16 11.00 3.42
C ILE A 120 27.48 11.69 3.75
N ASN A 121 27.58 12.38 4.89
CA ASN A 121 28.87 12.88 5.38
C ASN A 121 29.66 11.80 6.13
N PRO A 122 30.82 11.31 5.61
CA PRO A 122 31.61 10.33 6.33
C PRO A 122 32.14 10.86 7.67
N GLY A 123 32.43 12.16 7.75
CA GLY A 123 32.91 12.80 8.99
C GLY A 123 31.85 12.91 10.09
N ALA A 124 30.57 12.70 9.76
CA ALA A 124 29.45 12.80 10.68
C ALA A 124 28.55 11.57 10.62
N GLN A 125 29.14 10.39 10.39
CA GLN A 125 28.40 9.16 10.12
C GLN A 125 27.28 8.88 11.14
N ASN A 126 27.53 9.10 12.43
CA ASN A 126 26.53 8.89 13.49
C ASN A 126 25.26 9.73 13.30
N PHE A 127 25.37 10.97 12.82
CA PHE A 127 24.21 11.82 12.53
C PHE A 127 23.35 11.25 11.39
N TYR A 128 23.98 10.71 10.35
CA TYR A 128 23.26 10.19 9.18
C TYR A 128 22.72 8.78 9.40
N ASP A 129 23.52 7.90 10.00
CA ASP A 129 23.20 6.49 10.15
C ASP A 129 22.29 6.24 11.36
N SER A 130 22.58 6.85 12.51
CA SER A 130 21.82 6.69 13.76
C SER A 130 21.45 8.03 14.42
N PRO A 131 20.67 8.90 13.76
CA PRO A 131 20.20 10.14 14.36
C PRO A 131 19.31 9.87 15.58
N SER A 132 19.29 10.82 16.50
CA SER A 132 18.30 10.89 17.58
C SER A 132 17.27 11.96 17.26
N PHE A 133 16.00 11.66 17.50
CA PHE A 133 14.89 12.56 17.27
C PHE A 133 14.89 13.70 18.30
N CYS A 134 14.88 14.94 17.80
CA CYS A 134 14.74 16.13 18.61
C CYS A 134 13.91 17.16 17.84
N ILE A 135 12.78 17.57 18.41
CA ILE A 135 11.82 18.49 17.78
C ILE A 135 11.70 19.82 18.54
N THR A 136 12.41 19.96 19.65
CA THR A 136 12.44 21.14 20.53
C THR A 136 13.43 22.21 20.05
N TYR A 137 13.19 22.73 18.84
CA TYR A 137 14.03 23.74 18.19
C TYR A 137 13.22 24.81 17.43
N ILE A 138 13.74 26.02 17.31
CA ILE A 138 13.12 27.06 16.43
C ILE A 138 13.15 26.65 14.95
N PRO A 139 12.07 26.83 14.16
CA PRO A 139 10.90 27.66 14.47
C PRO A 139 9.69 26.91 15.05
N PHE A 140 9.84 25.71 15.61
CA PHE A 140 8.70 25.00 16.19
C PHE A 140 8.05 25.80 17.33
N LYS A 141 6.74 25.99 17.27
CA LYS A 141 5.97 26.61 18.34
C LYS A 141 5.43 25.54 19.30
N PRO A 142 5.44 25.80 20.63
CA PRO A 142 5.64 27.10 21.27
C PRO A 142 7.09 27.35 21.75
N MET A 143 8.12 26.81 21.08
CA MET A 143 9.51 27.08 21.51
C MET A 143 9.79 28.59 21.48
N PRO A 144 10.38 29.15 22.56
CA PRO A 144 10.77 30.55 22.59
C PRO A 144 11.79 30.89 21.50
N ASP A 145 11.75 32.13 21.04
CA ASP A 145 12.70 32.61 20.05
C ASP A 145 14.14 32.51 20.60
N GLY A 146 15.07 32.04 19.77
CA GLY A 146 16.47 31.81 20.16
C GLY A 146 16.74 30.52 20.96
N GLU A 147 15.72 29.79 21.39
CA GLU A 147 15.88 28.54 22.14
C GLU A 147 15.96 27.32 21.20
N ASN A 148 17.09 26.62 21.21
CA ASN A 148 17.27 25.39 20.45
C ASN A 148 18.06 24.36 21.28
N THR A 149 17.35 23.37 21.82
CA THR A 149 17.98 22.27 22.58
C THR A 149 18.51 21.16 21.69
N CYS A 150 18.15 21.17 20.40
CA CYS A 150 18.59 20.25 19.38
C CYS A 150 19.84 20.73 18.63
N LYS A 151 20.55 21.75 19.13
CA LYS A 151 21.63 22.44 18.40
C LYS A 151 22.78 21.52 17.97
N ALA A 152 23.12 20.52 18.78
CA ALA A 152 24.31 19.69 18.62
C ALA A 152 23.99 18.20 18.83
N LEU A 153 23.33 17.57 17.86
CA LEU A 153 22.84 16.19 17.94
C LEU A 153 23.94 15.15 17.74
N SER A 154 25.07 15.50 17.14
CA SER A 154 26.19 14.58 16.94
C SER A 154 27.10 14.53 18.17
N SER A 155 27.49 15.71 18.67
CA SER A 155 28.45 15.88 19.76
C SER A 155 27.81 15.80 21.14
N HIS A 156 26.48 15.97 21.23
CA HIS A 156 25.70 16.03 22.47
C HIS A 156 26.31 17.00 23.49
N THR A 157 26.97 18.07 23.02
CA THR A 157 27.61 19.04 23.89
C THR A 157 26.55 19.82 24.66
N GLY A 158 26.74 19.93 25.97
CA GLY A 158 25.81 20.66 26.84
C GLY A 158 25.74 22.14 26.50
N ILE A 159 24.54 22.71 26.64
CA ILE A 159 24.29 24.14 26.55
C ILE A 159 24.62 24.76 27.90
N ASN A 160 25.61 25.65 27.93
CA ASN A 160 25.95 26.40 29.14
C ASN A 160 24.85 27.42 29.44
N VAL A 161 24.31 27.37 30.66
CA VAL A 161 23.34 28.36 31.13
C VAL A 161 24.08 29.68 31.38
N PHE A 162 23.47 30.80 31.01
CA PHE A 162 24.10 32.12 31.17
C PHE A 162 24.48 32.38 32.64
N LYS A 163 25.68 32.94 32.86
CA LYS A 163 26.17 33.29 34.20
C LYS A 163 25.51 34.60 34.64
N ILE A 164 25.02 34.64 35.87
CA ILE A 164 24.50 35.88 36.47
C ILE A 164 25.65 36.89 36.52
N PRO A 165 25.54 38.06 35.89
CA PRO A 165 26.64 39.02 35.84
C PRO A 165 27.03 39.44 37.25
N PRO A 166 28.34 39.49 37.58
CA PRO A 166 28.79 40.01 38.86
C PRO A 166 28.47 41.51 38.96
N VAL A 167 27.85 41.92 40.06
CA VAL A 167 27.54 43.34 40.31
C VAL A 167 28.85 44.04 40.71
N LEU A 168 29.42 44.85 39.81
CA LEU A 168 30.67 45.59 40.05
C LEU A 168 30.45 46.96 40.71
N ILE A 169 29.23 47.52 40.62
CA ILE A 169 28.85 48.78 41.27
C ILE A 169 27.41 48.63 41.79
N ASP A 170 27.23 48.78 43.11
CA ASP A 170 25.95 48.61 43.78
C ASP A 170 25.06 49.84 43.55
N LEU A 171 24.31 49.85 42.45
CA LEU A 171 23.16 50.72 42.23
C LEU A 171 21.90 49.94 42.63
N PRO A 172 21.40 50.07 43.88
CA PRO A 172 20.47 49.10 44.49
C PRO A 172 19.16 48.88 43.70
N SER A 173 18.74 49.88 42.93
CA SER A 173 17.51 49.83 42.13
C SER A 173 17.67 49.12 40.77
N VAL A 174 18.86 49.10 40.19
CA VAL A 174 19.15 48.50 38.87
C VAL A 174 19.84 47.14 39.02
N SER A 175 20.78 47.01 39.96
CA SER A 175 21.47 45.76 40.27
C SER A 175 20.51 44.70 40.81
N GLY A 176 19.59 45.09 41.69
CA GLY A 176 18.56 44.21 42.27
C GLY A 176 17.57 43.68 41.21
N ARG A 177 17.10 44.55 40.31
CA ARG A 177 16.16 44.19 39.23
C ARG A 177 16.80 43.30 38.15
N THR A 178 18.04 43.58 37.79
CA THR A 178 18.76 42.77 36.78
C THR A 178 19.08 41.37 37.32
N ARG A 179 19.44 41.27 38.60
CA ARG A 179 19.69 39.99 39.27
C ARG A 179 18.42 39.17 39.44
N SER A 180 17.30 39.78 39.86
CA SER A 180 16.03 39.05 39.99
C SER A 180 15.49 38.57 38.64
N LEU A 181 15.60 39.38 37.58
CA LEU A 181 15.25 38.98 36.22
C LEU A 181 16.13 37.80 35.74
N ALA A 182 17.45 37.87 35.93
CA ALA A 182 18.36 36.79 35.57
C ALA A 182 18.06 35.48 36.33
N LEU A 183 17.69 35.57 37.62
CA LEU A 183 17.28 34.42 38.42
C LEU A 183 15.96 33.82 37.92
N ASN A 184 14.96 34.65 37.60
CA ASN A 184 13.68 34.19 37.07
C ASN A 184 13.81 33.54 35.69
N LEU A 185 14.61 34.14 34.80
CA LEU A 185 14.90 33.57 33.48
C LEU A 185 15.63 32.23 33.59
N ARG A 186 16.60 32.12 34.51
CA ARG A 186 17.31 30.86 34.78
C ARG A 186 16.38 29.80 35.35
N ALA A 187 15.56 30.15 36.33
CA ALA A 187 14.59 29.23 36.92
C ALA A 187 13.60 28.71 35.86
N SER A 188 13.06 29.61 35.04
CA SER A 188 12.13 29.26 33.95
C SER A 188 12.78 28.39 32.87
N LEU A 189 14.05 28.65 32.51
CA LEU A 189 14.80 27.83 31.57
C LEU A 189 15.09 26.42 32.12
N ILE A 190 15.46 26.31 33.40
CA ILE A 190 15.67 25.00 34.04
C ILE A 190 14.35 24.23 34.21
N GLU A 191 13.25 24.93 34.47
CA GLU A 191 11.91 24.34 34.53
C GLU A 191 11.51 23.77 33.17
N ARG A 192 11.60 24.56 32.09
CA ARG A 192 11.33 24.10 30.72
C ARG A 192 12.27 22.99 30.26
N CYS A 193 13.54 23.05 30.70
CA CYS A 193 14.53 22.04 30.37
C CYS A 193 14.07 20.63 30.76
N LYS A 194 13.36 20.50 31.89
CA LYS A 194 12.85 19.19 32.35
C LYS A 194 11.82 18.61 31.37
N ASP A 195 11.05 19.45 30.70
CA ASP A 195 9.95 19.02 29.84
C ASP A 195 10.40 18.61 28.41
N PHE A 196 11.59 19.01 27.96
CA PHE A 196 12.02 18.76 26.58
C PHE A 196 12.12 17.29 26.20
N GLY A 197 12.62 16.44 27.11
CA GLY A 197 12.62 15.00 26.92
C GLY A 197 11.22 14.43 26.75
N SER A 198 10.26 14.92 27.54
CA SER A 198 8.85 14.51 27.45
C SER A 198 8.22 14.93 26.13
N PHE A 199 8.47 16.14 25.62
CA PHE A 199 8.00 16.55 24.29
C PHE A 199 8.54 15.64 23.18
N ASN A 200 9.84 15.36 23.19
CA ASN A 200 10.46 14.48 22.21
C ASN A 200 9.89 13.06 22.27
N TYR A 201 9.71 12.51 23.48
CA TYR A 201 9.12 11.18 23.70
C TYR A 201 7.67 11.10 23.24
N LEU A 202 6.83 12.05 23.65
CA LEU A 202 5.39 12.05 23.32
C LEU A 202 5.16 12.23 21.82
N MET A 203 5.92 13.12 21.17
CA MET A 203 5.79 13.34 19.72
C MET A 203 6.24 12.11 18.93
N LEU A 204 7.44 11.59 19.22
CA LEU A 204 7.95 10.42 18.52
C LEU A 204 7.11 9.17 18.80
N GLY A 205 6.75 8.96 20.07
CA GLY A 205 5.86 7.89 20.49
C GLY A 205 4.49 7.98 19.81
N GLY A 206 3.91 9.18 19.70
CA GLY A 206 2.68 9.42 18.96
C GLY A 206 2.81 9.05 17.49
N PHE A 207 3.90 9.40 16.82
CA PHE A 207 4.14 9.02 15.43
C PHE A 207 4.28 7.50 15.25
N VAL A 208 5.03 6.85 16.15
CA VAL A 208 5.25 5.39 16.12
C VAL A 208 3.97 4.62 16.40
N VAL A 209 3.21 5.02 17.42
CA VAL A 209 1.94 4.37 17.77
C VAL A 209 0.90 4.59 16.67
N ALA A 210 0.82 5.80 16.10
CA ALA A 210 -0.07 6.08 14.96
C ALA A 210 0.27 5.21 13.75
N PHE A 211 1.56 5.05 13.41
CA PHE A 211 2.00 4.13 12.37
C PHE A 211 1.55 2.69 12.67
N ASN A 212 1.81 2.19 13.87
CA ASN A 212 1.49 0.81 14.28
C ASN A 212 -0.03 0.53 14.20
N ILE A 213 -0.86 1.51 14.55
CA ILE A 213 -2.32 1.42 14.45
C ILE A 213 -2.77 1.44 12.98
N ASP A 214 -2.30 2.38 12.17
CA ASP A 214 -2.68 2.49 10.76
C ASP A 214 -2.28 1.23 9.96
N GLN A 215 -1.01 0.82 10.07
CA GLN A 215 -0.53 -0.39 9.39
C GLN A 215 -1.29 -1.63 9.86
N GLY A 216 -1.62 -1.73 11.16
CA GLY A 216 -2.34 -2.87 11.71
C GLY A 216 -3.77 -2.96 11.18
N ASN A 217 -4.47 -1.83 11.09
CA ASN A 217 -5.83 -1.75 10.54
C ASN A 217 -5.87 -2.09 9.04
N ARG A 218 -4.88 -1.63 8.26
CA ARG A 218 -4.74 -1.95 6.84
C ARG A 218 -4.34 -3.40 6.61
N ALA A 219 -3.43 -3.95 7.42
CA ALA A 219 -3.08 -5.36 7.41
C ALA A 219 -4.28 -6.25 7.75
N LEU A 220 -5.17 -5.79 8.65
CA LEU A 220 -6.38 -6.51 9.02
C LEU A 220 -7.34 -6.59 7.83
N LEU A 221 -7.53 -5.50 7.10
CA LEU A 221 -8.33 -5.49 5.87
C LEU A 221 -7.78 -6.47 4.84
N ILE A 222 -6.46 -6.45 4.61
CA ILE A 222 -5.78 -7.41 3.71
C ILE A 222 -6.04 -8.85 4.18
N SER A 223 -6.00 -9.11 5.49
CA SER A 223 -6.29 -10.44 6.04
C SER A 223 -7.71 -10.90 5.73
N TYR A 224 -8.72 -10.05 5.96
CA TYR A 224 -10.11 -10.38 5.65
C TYR A 224 -10.36 -10.59 4.15
N LEU A 225 -9.86 -9.67 3.30
CA LEU A 225 -10.02 -9.78 1.85
C LEU A 225 -9.32 -11.01 1.29
N SER A 226 -8.07 -11.25 1.66
CA SER A 226 -7.30 -12.40 1.15
C SER A 226 -7.95 -13.73 1.55
N LYS A 227 -8.47 -13.85 2.77
CA LYS A 227 -9.21 -15.04 3.23
C LYS A 227 -10.54 -15.22 2.50
N ALA A 228 -11.30 -14.15 2.30
CA ALA A 228 -12.56 -14.21 1.56
C ALA A 228 -12.39 -14.61 0.08
N MET A 229 -11.23 -14.27 -0.52
CA MET A 229 -10.85 -14.68 -1.88
C MET A 229 -10.28 -16.10 -1.96
N SER A 230 -9.91 -16.71 -0.82
CA SER A 230 -9.11 -17.94 -0.74
C SER A 230 -9.78 -18.95 0.21
N PRO A 231 -10.95 -19.48 -0.17
CA PRO A 231 -11.75 -20.36 0.69
C PRO A 231 -11.02 -21.67 1.01
N SER A 232 -11.56 -22.47 1.92
CA SER A 232 -10.90 -23.69 2.40
C SER A 232 -10.68 -24.76 1.32
N SER A 233 -11.43 -24.73 0.22
CA SER A 233 -11.28 -25.64 -0.91
C SER A 233 -11.39 -24.92 -2.27
N PRO A 234 -10.80 -25.43 -3.36
CA PRO A 234 -10.85 -24.79 -4.67
C PRO A 234 -12.23 -24.67 -5.31
N ASP A 235 -13.16 -25.56 -4.96
CA ASP A 235 -14.52 -25.64 -5.49
C ASP A 235 -15.54 -24.81 -4.70
N ALA A 236 -15.11 -24.29 -3.55
CA ALA A 236 -15.89 -23.40 -2.70
C ALA A 236 -16.06 -22.02 -3.34
N ASP A 237 -17.13 -21.35 -2.92
CA ASP A 237 -17.40 -19.98 -3.33
C ASP A 237 -16.43 -19.00 -2.68
N PHE A 238 -16.21 -17.87 -3.35
CA PHE A 238 -15.44 -16.75 -2.85
C PHE A 238 -16.18 -15.45 -3.16
N PHE A 239 -15.86 -14.39 -2.42
CA PHE A 239 -16.63 -13.15 -2.46
C PHE A 239 -15.85 -12.02 -3.14
N ASP A 240 -16.57 -11.18 -3.87
CA ASP A 240 -16.02 -9.94 -4.41
C ASP A 240 -16.03 -8.79 -3.39
N ILE A 241 -15.51 -7.63 -3.80
CA ILE A 241 -15.43 -6.44 -2.94
C ILE A 241 -16.79 -5.80 -2.64
N ASP A 242 -17.85 -6.22 -3.34
CA ASP A 242 -19.23 -5.84 -3.06
C ASP A 242 -19.89 -6.82 -2.06
N GLY A 243 -19.17 -7.87 -1.64
CA GLY A 243 -19.67 -8.92 -0.74
C GLY A 243 -20.56 -9.95 -1.44
N LYS A 244 -20.53 -10.05 -2.78
CA LYS A 244 -21.37 -10.95 -3.56
C LYS A 244 -20.63 -12.24 -3.91
N SER A 245 -21.41 -13.33 -4.05
CA SER A 245 -20.94 -14.63 -4.51
C SER A 245 -20.37 -14.56 -5.92
N VAL A 246 -19.09 -14.90 -6.08
CA VAL A 246 -18.47 -14.97 -7.40
C VAL A 246 -18.88 -16.24 -8.13
N LYS A 247 -19.07 -17.36 -7.42
CA LYS A 247 -19.58 -18.61 -8.01
C LYS A 247 -20.93 -18.41 -8.68
N LEU A 248 -21.88 -17.77 -7.99
CA LEU A 248 -23.19 -17.47 -8.57
C LEU A 248 -23.06 -16.53 -9.79
N GLY A 249 -22.16 -15.55 -9.73
CA GLY A 249 -21.88 -14.67 -10.86
C GLY A 249 -21.34 -15.43 -12.08
N MET A 250 -20.45 -16.39 -11.88
CA MET A 250 -19.93 -17.25 -12.94
C MET A 250 -21.03 -18.15 -13.51
N GLU A 251 -21.87 -18.75 -12.67
CA GLU A 251 -23.00 -19.59 -13.11
C GLU A 251 -24.02 -18.81 -13.94
N ASN A 252 -24.35 -17.58 -13.51
CA ASN A 252 -25.23 -16.70 -14.27
C ASN A 252 -24.60 -16.27 -15.59
N THR A 253 -23.29 -15.96 -15.59
CA THR A 253 -22.55 -15.61 -16.81
C THR A 253 -22.55 -16.78 -17.80
N LEU A 254 -22.35 -18.01 -17.34
CA LEU A 254 -22.42 -19.20 -18.17
C LEU A 254 -23.82 -19.35 -18.78
N LYS A 255 -24.86 -19.41 -17.93
CA LYS A 255 -26.26 -19.66 -18.36
C LYS A 255 -26.78 -18.61 -19.33
N ASN A 256 -26.46 -17.33 -19.11
CA ASN A 256 -26.94 -16.24 -19.96
C ASN A 256 -26.32 -16.21 -21.35
N ASN A 257 -25.18 -16.89 -21.56
CA ASN A 257 -24.48 -16.93 -22.85
C ASN A 257 -24.68 -18.27 -23.59
N LEU A 258 -25.35 -19.25 -22.98
CA LEU A 258 -25.64 -20.53 -23.63
C LEU A 258 -26.82 -20.42 -24.60
N THR A 259 -26.73 -21.16 -25.71
CA THR A 259 -27.86 -21.42 -26.59
C THR A 259 -28.94 -22.21 -25.86
N ALA A 260 -30.20 -22.02 -26.25
CA ALA A 260 -31.34 -22.72 -25.63
C ALA A 260 -31.13 -24.24 -25.55
N ALA A 261 -30.59 -24.86 -26.62
CA ALA A 261 -30.32 -26.29 -26.67
C ALA A 261 -29.29 -26.78 -25.63
N ASN A 262 -28.26 -25.98 -25.33
CA ASN A 262 -27.29 -26.30 -24.28
C ASN A 262 -27.87 -26.00 -22.89
N ASN A 263 -28.62 -24.90 -22.75
CA ASN A 263 -29.17 -24.47 -21.46
C ASN A 263 -30.26 -25.43 -20.93
N THR A 264 -31.10 -25.98 -21.81
CA THR A 264 -32.13 -26.97 -21.44
C THR A 264 -31.60 -28.42 -21.34
N SER A 265 -30.29 -28.63 -21.47
CA SER A 265 -29.67 -29.95 -21.36
C SER A 265 -29.24 -30.27 -19.92
N ASP A 266 -28.69 -31.46 -19.67
CA ASP A 266 -28.05 -31.83 -18.40
C ASP A 266 -26.71 -31.05 -18.27
N LEU A 267 -26.81 -29.75 -17.97
CA LEU A 267 -25.68 -28.84 -17.80
C LEU A 267 -25.04 -29.03 -16.42
N LYS A 268 -23.76 -29.39 -16.40
CA LYS A 268 -22.95 -29.47 -15.17
C LYS A 268 -21.82 -28.47 -15.26
N MET A 269 -21.60 -27.72 -14.18
CA MET A 269 -20.53 -26.74 -14.08
C MET A 269 -19.66 -27.04 -12.86
N SER A 270 -18.35 -27.02 -13.08
CA SER A 270 -17.32 -27.15 -12.05
C SER A 270 -16.45 -25.89 -12.06
N ILE A 271 -16.10 -25.41 -10.88
CA ILE A 271 -15.22 -24.25 -10.71
C ILE A 271 -13.95 -24.67 -9.98
N TYR A 272 -12.87 -23.93 -10.24
CA TYR A 272 -11.61 -24.10 -9.55
C TYR A 272 -10.97 -22.74 -9.27
N ASN A 273 -11.04 -22.29 -8.02
CA ASN A 273 -10.27 -21.16 -7.52
C ASN A 273 -8.92 -21.66 -7.01
N SER A 274 -7.85 -21.31 -7.71
CA SER A 274 -6.49 -21.77 -7.36
C SER A 274 -6.02 -21.30 -5.99
N LEU A 275 -6.54 -20.18 -5.47
CA LEU A 275 -6.21 -19.69 -4.14
C LEU A 275 -6.92 -20.47 -3.04
N GLY A 276 -7.95 -21.25 -3.37
CA GLY A 276 -8.59 -22.19 -2.45
C GLY A 276 -7.82 -23.49 -2.24
N HIS A 277 -6.71 -23.70 -2.96
CA HIS A 277 -5.85 -24.88 -2.81
C HIS A 277 -5.24 -24.95 -1.40
N SER A 278 -5.09 -26.14 -0.84
CA SER A 278 -4.66 -26.34 0.56
C SER A 278 -3.32 -25.69 0.91
N ALA A 279 -2.40 -25.59 -0.06
CA ALA A 279 -1.11 -24.92 0.10
C ALA A 279 -1.21 -23.38 0.13
N CYS A 280 -2.30 -22.80 -0.40
CA CYS A 280 -2.45 -21.37 -0.67
C CYS A 280 -3.66 -20.72 0.02
N ASN A 281 -4.59 -21.51 0.57
CA ASN A 281 -5.85 -21.03 1.13
C ASN A 281 -5.73 -20.21 2.42
N GLY A 282 -6.84 -19.60 2.81
CA GLY A 282 -6.97 -18.76 4.00
C GLY A 282 -7.52 -19.46 5.24
N SER A 283 -7.68 -20.78 5.21
CA SER A 283 -8.38 -21.55 6.27
C SER A 283 -7.57 -21.78 7.55
N GLN A 284 -6.26 -21.51 7.53
CA GLN A 284 -5.37 -21.68 8.69
C GLN A 284 -4.50 -20.43 8.89
N GLY A 285 -4.50 -19.87 10.10
CA GLY A 285 -3.68 -18.71 10.49
C GLY A 285 -4.23 -18.02 11.74
N ALA A 286 -3.37 -17.35 12.50
CA ALA A 286 -3.80 -16.57 13.66
C ALA A 286 -4.73 -15.41 13.23
N LYS A 287 -5.47 -14.85 14.19
CA LYS A 287 -6.30 -13.66 13.96
C LYS A 287 -5.39 -12.53 13.45
N GLY A 288 -5.72 -11.95 12.29
CA GLY A 288 -4.94 -10.89 11.66
C GLY A 288 -3.86 -11.36 10.67
N GLU A 289 -3.58 -12.66 10.55
CA GLU A 289 -2.69 -13.17 9.50
C GLU A 289 -3.44 -13.28 8.16
N PRO A 290 -2.83 -12.90 7.03
CA PRO A 290 -3.45 -13.04 5.72
C PRO A 290 -3.51 -14.49 5.25
N ALA A 291 -4.20 -14.75 4.13
CA ALA A 291 -4.18 -16.06 3.49
C ALA A 291 -2.76 -16.48 3.09
N ARG A 292 -2.52 -17.80 2.98
CA ARG A 292 -1.18 -18.39 2.78
C ARG A 292 -0.45 -17.85 1.54
N TRP A 293 -1.15 -17.47 0.48
CA TRP A 293 -0.47 -16.87 -0.68
C TRP A 293 0.15 -15.47 -0.41
N LEU A 294 -0.05 -14.90 0.80
CA LEU A 294 0.57 -13.67 1.30
C LEU A 294 1.35 -13.91 2.59
N LYS A 295 2.46 -13.19 2.78
CA LYS A 295 3.24 -13.17 4.02
C LYS A 295 3.45 -11.74 4.49
N GLN A 296 3.15 -11.44 5.75
CA GLN A 296 3.47 -10.15 6.35
C GLN A 296 4.99 -9.97 6.48
N ILE A 297 5.46 -8.75 6.20
CA ILE A 297 6.86 -8.37 6.32
C ILE A 297 7.03 -7.62 7.65
N LYS A 298 7.13 -8.40 8.73
CA LYS A 298 7.41 -7.87 10.07
C LYS A 298 8.85 -7.41 10.17
N THR A 299 9.05 -6.22 10.72
CA THR A 299 10.37 -5.61 10.93
C THR A 299 10.49 -5.16 12.38
N TYR A 300 11.68 -4.75 12.82
CA TYR A 300 11.82 -4.13 14.14
C TYR A 300 12.74 -2.91 14.13
N PRO A 301 12.19 -1.73 13.79
CA PRO A 301 12.97 -0.51 13.78
C PRO A 301 13.45 -0.11 15.18
N GLY A 302 14.55 0.63 15.21
CA GLY A 302 15.08 1.31 16.39
C GLY A 302 14.80 2.81 16.28
N PHE A 303 14.31 3.40 17.35
CA PHE A 303 14.06 4.83 17.45
C PHE A 303 14.72 5.37 18.71
N SER A 304 15.44 6.47 18.57
CA SER A 304 16.07 7.19 19.67
C SER A 304 15.56 8.61 19.70
N TYR A 305 15.47 9.20 20.88
CA TYR A 305 15.08 10.58 21.09
C TYR A 305 16.06 11.28 22.04
N ILE A 306 16.10 12.60 21.98
CA ILE A 306 16.92 13.41 22.90
C ILE A 306 16.13 13.70 24.17
N ASP A 307 16.66 13.25 25.29
CA ASP A 307 16.30 13.71 26.63
C ASP A 307 17.29 14.77 27.11
N THR A 308 16.99 15.45 28.21
CA THR A 308 17.83 16.51 28.79
C THR A 308 18.16 16.21 30.24
N ILE A 309 19.42 16.44 30.60
CA ILE A 309 19.87 16.49 32.00
C ILE A 309 20.12 17.95 32.34
N CYS A 310 19.25 18.49 33.18
CA CYS A 310 19.25 19.89 33.56
C CYS A 310 19.97 20.03 34.90
N THR A 311 21.12 20.69 34.90
CA THR A 311 21.81 21.14 36.13
C THR A 311 21.63 22.65 36.26
N GLU A 312 21.99 23.21 37.42
CA GLU A 312 21.94 24.67 37.57
C GLU A 312 22.77 25.41 36.51
N THR A 313 23.84 24.79 35.99
CA THR A 313 24.84 25.47 35.14
C THR A 313 24.87 24.97 33.69
N SER A 314 24.27 23.83 33.41
CA SER A 314 24.31 23.20 32.08
C SER A 314 23.02 22.44 31.77
N ILE A 315 22.65 22.43 30.49
CA ILE A 315 21.63 21.55 29.93
C ILE A 315 22.35 20.58 29.00
N THR A 316 22.45 19.31 29.40
CA THR A 316 23.15 18.30 28.61
C THR A 316 22.15 17.40 27.89
N PRO A 317 22.15 17.36 26.54
CA PRO A 317 21.31 16.42 25.80
C PRO A 317 21.84 15.00 26.01
N LYS A 318 20.94 14.05 26.23
CA LYS A 318 21.25 12.63 26.40
C LYS A 318 20.34 11.79 25.50
N PRO A 319 20.88 11.02 24.55
CA PRO A 319 20.07 10.16 23.72
C PRO A 319 19.51 9.00 24.57
N LYS A 320 18.22 8.70 24.39
CA LYS A 320 17.51 7.56 24.96
C LYS A 320 16.76 6.81 23.87
N MET A 321 16.53 5.53 24.07
CA MET A 321 15.71 4.74 23.16
C MET A 321 14.23 5.03 23.40
N LEU A 322 13.42 5.07 22.35
CA LEU A 322 11.96 5.06 22.51
C LEU A 322 11.54 3.64 22.93
N SER A 323 11.17 3.48 24.19
CA SER A 323 10.84 2.20 24.80
C SER A 323 9.81 2.39 25.92
N ASN A 324 9.26 1.27 26.40
CA ASN A 324 8.40 1.20 27.58
C ASN A 324 9.18 0.87 28.87
N VAL A 325 10.51 0.71 28.78
CA VAL A 325 11.40 0.43 29.90
C VAL A 325 11.66 1.71 30.70
N GLU A 326 11.59 1.63 32.03
CA GLU A 326 11.71 2.78 32.94
C GLU A 326 13.02 3.59 32.74
N SER A 327 14.14 2.92 32.45
CA SER A 327 15.43 3.59 32.21
C SER A 327 15.46 4.43 30.93
N ASP A 328 14.56 4.14 29.99
CA ASP A 328 14.43 4.79 28.69
C ASP A 328 13.36 5.88 28.68
N LEU A 329 12.57 6.03 29.76
CA LEU A 329 11.59 7.10 29.92
C LEU A 329 12.28 8.46 30.16
N PRO A 330 11.63 9.59 29.85
CA PRO A 330 12.19 10.93 30.09
C PRO A 330 12.55 11.15 31.57
N ASN A 331 13.65 11.86 31.86
CA ASN A 331 14.10 12.06 33.24
C ASN A 331 13.05 12.78 34.12
N ALA A 332 12.27 13.71 33.54
CA ALA A 332 11.29 14.49 34.28
C ALA A 332 10.04 13.71 34.73
N THR A 333 9.72 12.56 34.10
CA THR A 333 8.52 11.78 34.47
C THR A 333 8.72 10.94 35.73
N VAL A 334 9.96 10.70 36.15
CA VAL A 334 10.30 9.91 37.34
C VAL A 334 10.03 10.68 38.65
N ALA A 335 9.81 12.00 38.60
CA ALA A 335 9.78 12.89 39.78
C ALA A 335 8.61 13.91 39.83
N ASP A 336 7.39 13.53 39.41
CA ASP A 336 6.19 14.40 39.33
C ASP A 336 6.21 15.48 38.22
N GLY A 337 6.75 15.13 37.05
CA GLY A 337 6.72 15.99 35.86
C GLY A 337 5.31 16.21 35.29
N ARG A 338 5.09 17.37 34.67
CA ARG A 338 3.83 17.81 34.06
C ARG A 338 3.21 16.80 33.09
N PHE A 339 4.04 16.05 32.38
CA PHE A 339 3.66 15.12 31.31
C PHE A 339 3.63 13.65 31.73
N ARG A 340 3.66 13.37 33.04
CA ARG A 340 3.77 12.00 33.56
C ARG A 340 2.61 11.12 33.12
N THR A 341 1.39 11.62 33.21
CA THR A 341 0.17 10.86 32.83
C THR A 341 0.19 10.49 31.36
N GLU A 342 0.50 11.44 30.47
CA GLU A 342 0.54 11.21 29.03
C GLU A 342 1.64 10.22 28.65
N VAL A 343 2.80 10.29 29.29
CA VAL A 343 3.90 9.32 29.08
C VAL A 343 3.51 7.94 29.59
N ASP A 344 2.89 7.85 30.77
CA ASP A 344 2.43 6.59 31.36
C ASP A 344 1.33 5.92 30.54
N GLU A 345 0.46 6.70 29.89
CA GLU A 345 -0.54 6.19 28.96
C GLU A 345 0.11 5.69 27.66
N LEU A 346 0.99 6.50 27.06
CA LEU A 346 1.61 6.21 25.76
C LEU A 346 2.58 5.03 25.82
N LYS A 347 3.35 4.87 26.90
CA LYS A 347 4.36 3.80 27.04
C LYS A 347 3.77 2.40 26.91
N ASN A 348 2.49 2.21 27.26
CA ASN A 348 1.81 0.91 27.13
C ASN A 348 1.62 0.46 25.67
N TYR A 349 1.77 1.38 24.70
CA TYR A 349 1.60 1.12 23.28
C TYR A 349 2.92 1.09 22.51
N ILE A 350 4.04 1.38 23.17
CA ILE A 350 5.39 1.42 22.60
C ILE A 350 6.10 0.09 22.90
N GLY A 351 6.84 -0.42 21.89
CA GLY A 351 7.59 -1.68 21.98
C GLY A 351 6.98 -2.79 21.12
N ILE A 352 7.53 -4.00 21.25
CA ILE A 352 6.98 -5.22 20.63
C ILE A 352 5.90 -5.78 21.55
N ARG A 353 4.75 -6.13 20.98
CA ARG A 353 3.68 -6.86 21.66
C ARG A 353 3.87 -8.36 21.50
N GLU A 354 3.51 -9.11 22.53
CA GLU A 354 3.43 -10.56 22.47
C GLU A 354 2.05 -11.02 21.99
N PRO A 355 1.97 -11.98 21.04
CA PRO A 355 3.08 -12.61 20.30
C PRO A 355 3.67 -11.70 19.21
N ILE A 356 4.87 -11.99 18.68
CA ILE A 356 5.48 -11.27 17.53
C ILE A 356 4.51 -11.09 16.36
N SER A 357 3.67 -12.09 16.13
CA SER A 357 2.66 -12.11 15.07
C SER A 357 1.50 -11.12 15.30
N ASP A 358 1.46 -10.40 16.43
CA ASP A 358 0.49 -9.35 16.68
C ASP A 358 0.47 -8.37 15.51
N ILE A 359 -0.73 -8.09 15.03
CA ILE A 359 -0.94 -7.32 13.82
C ILE A 359 -0.45 -5.88 13.94
N TYR A 360 -0.42 -5.32 15.17
CA TYR A 360 0.03 -3.97 15.47
C TYR A 360 1.53 -3.86 15.70
N ASN A 361 2.27 -4.98 15.71
CA ASN A 361 3.73 -4.93 15.61
C ASN A 361 4.15 -4.43 14.21
N TYR A 362 5.29 -3.73 14.17
CA TYR A 362 5.84 -3.11 12.96
C TYR A 362 5.81 -4.05 11.76
N SER A 363 5.12 -3.61 10.72
CA SER A 363 5.07 -4.28 9.42
C SER A 363 5.18 -3.22 8.33
N ILE A 364 5.89 -3.55 7.26
CA ILE A 364 5.95 -2.71 6.06
C ILE A 364 4.99 -3.21 4.97
N GLY A 365 4.10 -4.14 5.32
CA GLY A 365 3.07 -4.68 4.43
C GLY A 365 3.13 -6.20 4.28
N VAL A 366 2.70 -6.67 3.12
CA VAL A 366 2.70 -8.09 2.72
C VAL A 366 3.48 -8.30 1.42
N GLU A 367 4.09 -9.46 1.31
CA GLU A 367 4.67 -9.98 0.07
C GLU A 367 3.84 -11.17 -0.45
N LYS A 368 3.73 -11.29 -1.78
CA LYS A 368 3.03 -12.41 -2.43
C LYS A 368 3.98 -13.58 -2.63
N ASN A 369 3.54 -14.79 -2.24
CA ASN A 369 4.23 -16.02 -2.58
C ASN A 369 4.07 -16.32 -4.08
N PRO A 370 5.16 -16.33 -4.88
CA PRO A 370 5.08 -16.57 -6.32
C PRO A 370 4.58 -17.97 -6.70
N TRP A 371 4.78 -18.97 -5.83
CA TRP A 371 4.39 -20.36 -6.09
C TRP A 371 2.90 -20.62 -5.91
N CYS A 372 2.18 -19.68 -5.29
CA CYS A 372 0.72 -19.64 -5.24
C CYS A 372 0.20 -18.73 -6.36
N MET A 373 -0.01 -19.29 -7.55
CA MET A 373 -0.50 -18.51 -8.69
C MET A 373 -2.02 -18.29 -8.56
N ALA A 374 -2.46 -17.05 -8.61
CA ALA A 374 -3.89 -16.73 -8.68
C ALA A 374 -4.41 -17.01 -10.09
N TYR A 375 -5.43 -17.86 -10.21
CA TYR A 375 -6.19 -18.10 -11.43
C TYR A 375 -7.54 -18.74 -11.09
N VAL A 376 -8.49 -18.64 -12.02
CA VAL A 376 -9.80 -19.27 -11.94
C VAL A 376 -9.99 -20.18 -13.14
N GLY A 377 -10.39 -21.43 -12.88
CA GLY A 377 -10.78 -22.41 -13.85
C GLY A 377 -12.29 -22.63 -13.83
N VAL A 378 -12.89 -22.77 -15.00
CA VAL A 378 -14.28 -23.24 -15.14
C VAL A 378 -14.29 -24.39 -16.12
N SER A 379 -15.03 -25.44 -15.79
CA SER A 379 -15.36 -26.54 -16.68
C SER A 379 -16.88 -26.70 -16.74
N ALA A 380 -17.41 -26.99 -17.91
CA ALA A 380 -18.81 -27.31 -18.07
C ALA A 380 -19.02 -28.48 -19.03
N SER A 381 -19.99 -29.33 -18.72
CA SER A 381 -20.46 -30.39 -19.61
C SER A 381 -21.94 -30.23 -19.93
N ALA A 382 -22.31 -30.51 -21.18
CA ALA A 382 -23.68 -30.43 -21.68
C ALA A 382 -24.00 -31.64 -22.57
N ARG A 383 -25.27 -32.02 -22.65
CA ARG A 383 -25.76 -33.13 -23.48
C ARG A 383 -26.87 -32.67 -24.42
N PRO A 384 -26.57 -31.83 -25.42
CA PRO A 384 -27.59 -31.30 -26.34
C PRO A 384 -28.21 -32.44 -27.16
N LYS A 385 -29.52 -32.33 -27.43
CA LYS A 385 -30.22 -33.27 -28.33
C LYS A 385 -29.95 -32.87 -29.78
N ILE A 386 -29.23 -33.71 -30.51
CA ILE A 386 -28.95 -33.50 -31.94
C ILE A 386 -30.03 -34.23 -32.76
N PRO A 387 -30.77 -33.53 -33.63
CA PRO A 387 -31.74 -34.16 -34.54
C PRO A 387 -31.06 -35.25 -35.37
N PHE A 388 -31.72 -36.38 -35.67
CA PHE A 388 -31.18 -37.43 -36.57
C PHE A 388 -29.84 -38.08 -36.15
N SER A 389 -29.36 -37.89 -34.92
CA SER A 389 -28.15 -38.56 -34.42
C SER A 389 -28.43 -40.05 -34.14
N PRO A 390 -27.69 -41.01 -34.75
CA PRO A 390 -27.86 -42.43 -34.46
C PRO A 390 -27.37 -42.81 -33.05
N PHE A 391 -26.60 -41.93 -32.40
CA PHE A 391 -26.00 -42.14 -31.07
C PHE A 391 -26.75 -41.41 -29.94
N GLY A 392 -27.87 -40.73 -30.23
CA GLY A 392 -28.60 -39.93 -29.23
C GLY A 392 -27.86 -38.65 -28.82
N SER A 393 -27.92 -38.30 -27.53
CA SER A 393 -27.24 -37.13 -26.95
C SER A 393 -25.76 -37.41 -26.68
N LEU A 394 -24.86 -36.63 -27.29
CA LEU A 394 -23.42 -36.69 -27.03
C LEU A 394 -23.05 -35.72 -25.90
N GLU A 395 -22.18 -36.15 -24.98
CA GLU A 395 -21.62 -35.26 -23.97
C GLU A 395 -20.49 -34.42 -24.57
N ILE A 396 -20.67 -33.10 -24.53
CA ILE A 396 -19.65 -32.12 -24.87
C ILE A 396 -19.12 -31.48 -23.58
N LYS A 397 -17.79 -31.35 -23.48
CA LYS A 397 -17.11 -30.71 -22.34
C LYS A 397 -16.32 -29.48 -22.79
N ALA A 398 -16.32 -28.41 -22.03
CA ALA A 398 -15.51 -27.23 -22.29
C ALA A 398 -14.82 -26.79 -21.01
N ARG A 399 -13.63 -26.21 -21.14
CA ARG A 399 -12.86 -25.71 -20.00
C ARG A 399 -12.09 -24.45 -20.37
N ALA A 400 -11.86 -23.60 -19.38
CA ALA A 400 -11.09 -22.39 -19.53
C ALA A 400 -10.37 -22.03 -18.24
N PHE A 401 -9.18 -21.43 -18.36
CA PHE A 401 -8.42 -20.90 -17.24
C PHE A 401 -8.00 -19.46 -17.54
N TYR A 402 -8.27 -18.58 -16.59
CA TYR A 402 -7.89 -17.17 -16.66
C TYR A 402 -7.16 -16.75 -15.39
N LYS A 403 -6.18 -15.86 -15.53
CA LYS A 403 -5.39 -15.38 -14.40
C LYS A 403 -5.25 -13.86 -14.38
N PRO A 404 -5.24 -13.24 -13.18
CA PRO A 404 -4.77 -11.88 -12.99
C PRO A 404 -3.31 -11.70 -13.47
N PHE A 405 -3.00 -10.59 -14.14
CA PHE A 405 -1.65 -10.24 -14.59
C PHE A 405 -1.41 -8.72 -14.60
N GLY A 406 -0.16 -8.28 -14.74
CA GLY A 406 0.21 -6.87 -14.89
C GLY A 406 0.34 -6.09 -13.58
N GLY A 407 -0.48 -6.42 -12.57
CA GLY A 407 -0.44 -5.79 -11.26
C GLY A 407 0.68 -6.30 -10.35
N ARG A 408 0.99 -5.52 -9.30
CA ARG A 408 2.02 -5.80 -8.31
C ARG A 408 1.50 -5.47 -6.91
N ILE A 409 1.52 -6.44 -6.00
CA ILE A 409 1.03 -6.24 -4.62
C ILE A 409 2.04 -5.46 -3.77
N GLY A 410 3.33 -5.68 -4.00
CA GLY A 410 4.42 -5.12 -3.22
C GLY A 410 5.72 -5.87 -3.49
N PRO A 411 6.85 -5.35 -3.02
CA PRO A 411 8.14 -6.01 -3.15
C PRO A 411 8.20 -7.23 -2.22
N TRP A 412 8.98 -8.22 -2.62
CA TRP A 412 9.50 -9.17 -1.64
C TRP A 412 10.53 -8.47 -0.75
N TYR A 413 10.64 -8.90 0.51
CA TYR A 413 11.68 -8.37 1.39
C TYR A 413 13.09 -8.69 0.86
N TYR A 414 13.32 -9.93 0.43
CA TYR A 414 14.54 -10.35 -0.29
C TYR A 414 14.26 -10.59 -1.78
N ASN A 415 15.29 -10.46 -2.62
CA ASN A 415 15.19 -10.60 -4.08
C ASN A 415 14.91 -12.03 -4.57
N LYS A 416 14.88 -13.04 -3.68
CA LYS A 416 14.67 -14.45 -3.99
C LYS A 416 13.59 -15.08 -3.12
N TYR A 417 12.84 -15.99 -3.72
CA TYR A 417 11.80 -16.77 -3.07
C TYR A 417 12.04 -18.27 -3.37
N PRO A 418 12.52 -19.07 -2.40
CA PRO A 418 12.91 -20.46 -2.65
C PRO A 418 11.79 -21.31 -3.23
N SER A 419 12.14 -22.22 -4.13
CA SER A 419 11.21 -23.12 -4.81
C SER A 419 10.44 -24.01 -3.84
N GLY A 420 9.13 -24.14 -4.03
CA GLY A 420 8.26 -24.95 -3.19
C GLY A 420 8.13 -24.46 -1.74
N SER A 421 8.66 -23.27 -1.42
CA SER A 421 8.59 -22.76 -0.05
C SER A 421 7.13 -22.44 0.31
N ALA A 422 6.72 -23.01 1.44
CA ALA A 422 5.42 -22.74 2.00
C ALA A 422 5.27 -21.25 2.33
N SER A 423 4.03 -20.78 2.25
CA SER A 423 3.57 -19.43 2.60
C SER A 423 4.22 -18.78 3.82
N TYR A 424 4.48 -19.56 4.88
CA TYR A 424 4.93 -19.03 6.15
C TYR A 424 6.40 -18.57 6.17
N ASN A 425 7.24 -19.04 5.23
CA ASN A 425 8.68 -18.75 5.21
C ASN A 425 9.03 -17.38 4.62
N GLY A 426 8.16 -16.82 3.76
CA GLY A 426 8.46 -15.58 3.02
C GLY A 426 9.65 -15.68 2.07
N SER A 427 10.03 -14.56 1.47
CA SER A 427 11.29 -14.42 0.74
C SER A 427 12.49 -14.64 1.65
N GLN A 428 13.60 -15.11 1.08
CA GLN A 428 14.83 -15.45 1.81
C GLN A 428 16.06 -14.87 1.11
N GLY A 429 17.07 -14.51 1.90
CA GLY A 429 18.30 -13.93 1.39
C GLY A 429 19.21 -13.44 2.52
N SER A 430 20.40 -12.96 2.13
CA SER A 430 21.34 -12.30 3.03
C SER A 430 20.97 -10.82 3.20
N PRO A 431 21.53 -10.09 4.17
CA PRO A 431 21.28 -8.65 4.33
C PRO A 431 21.52 -7.80 3.06
N ASN A 432 22.42 -8.24 2.16
CA ASN A 432 22.71 -7.57 0.88
C ASN A 432 21.69 -7.90 -0.24
N ASP A 433 20.83 -8.90 -0.03
CA ASP A 433 19.82 -9.35 -1.00
C ASP A 433 18.46 -8.66 -0.78
N LYS A 434 18.37 -7.68 0.13
CA LYS A 434 17.13 -6.92 0.37
C LYS A 434 16.72 -6.18 -0.90
N THR A 435 15.44 -6.28 -1.26
CA THR A 435 14.87 -5.54 -2.40
C THR A 435 14.89 -4.04 -2.13
N ASP A 436 14.56 -3.64 -0.89
CA ASP A 436 14.78 -2.29 -0.38
C ASP A 436 15.91 -2.36 0.67
N PRO A 437 17.14 -1.96 0.32
CA PRO A 437 18.30 -2.07 1.19
C PRO A 437 18.22 -1.16 2.43
N ASN A 438 17.35 -0.14 2.43
CA ASN A 438 17.21 0.81 3.52
C ASN A 438 16.20 0.37 4.59
N LEU A 439 15.50 -0.76 4.38
CA LEU A 439 14.55 -1.27 5.37
C LEU A 439 15.25 -1.86 6.60
N PRO A 440 14.64 -1.70 7.80
CA PRO A 440 15.06 -2.43 8.99
C PRO A 440 15.05 -3.95 8.79
N PRO A 441 15.86 -4.71 9.54
CA PRO A 441 15.88 -6.15 9.51
C PRO A 441 14.47 -6.76 9.69
N ARG A 442 14.22 -7.83 8.94
CA ARG A 442 13.02 -8.65 9.08
C ARG A 442 13.06 -9.37 10.41
N LEU A 443 11.97 -9.30 11.15
CA LEU A 443 11.82 -9.96 12.43
C LEU A 443 11.36 -11.41 12.18
N MET A 444 12.27 -12.37 12.40
CA MET A 444 11.97 -13.80 12.29
C MET A 444 11.79 -14.46 13.66
N ASP A 445 12.50 -13.97 14.67
CA ASP A 445 12.34 -14.33 16.09
C ASP A 445 12.74 -13.15 16.98
N GLN A 446 12.41 -13.21 18.28
CA GLN A 446 12.80 -12.18 19.25
C GLN A 446 14.27 -12.24 19.67
N ALA A 447 14.92 -13.40 19.53
CA ALA A 447 16.30 -13.60 19.97
C ALA A 447 17.31 -12.82 19.11
N HIS A 448 16.96 -12.53 17.86
CA HIS A 448 17.78 -11.78 16.90
C HIS A 448 17.34 -10.32 16.72
N VAL A 449 16.58 -9.79 17.67
CA VAL A 449 16.33 -8.36 17.80
C VAL A 449 17.67 -7.70 18.16
N GLY A 450 18.43 -7.24 17.15
CA GLY A 450 19.74 -6.62 17.33
C GLY A 450 19.73 -5.43 18.29
N VAL A 451 20.89 -4.82 18.59
CA VAL A 451 20.98 -3.73 19.57
C VAL A 451 20.21 -2.48 19.07
N PRO A 452 19.43 -1.78 19.92
CA PRO A 452 18.66 -0.60 19.52
C PRO A 452 19.39 0.54 18.82
N GLY A 453 20.70 0.70 19.07
CA GLY A 453 21.54 1.70 18.40
C GLY A 453 22.09 1.27 17.03
N ASP A 454 21.76 0.07 16.55
CA ASP A 454 22.22 -0.45 15.27
C ASP A 454 21.70 0.40 14.10
N PRO A 455 22.59 1.00 13.29
CA PRO A 455 22.24 1.76 12.09
C PRO A 455 21.27 1.05 11.14
N THR A 456 21.33 -0.28 11.07
CA THR A 456 20.48 -1.07 10.18
C THR A 456 19.02 -1.05 10.61
N ARG A 457 18.74 -0.78 11.90
CA ARG A 457 17.37 -0.74 12.45
C ARG A 457 16.72 0.63 12.30
N ILE A 458 17.45 1.67 11.96
CA ILE A 458 16.93 3.03 11.96
C ILE A 458 16.00 3.25 10.78
N ALA A 459 14.82 3.83 11.04
CA ALA A 459 13.78 4.01 10.03
C ALA A 459 14.30 4.75 8.78
N ASN A 460 14.22 4.10 7.63
CA ASN A 460 14.62 4.64 6.33
C ASN A 460 13.85 3.89 5.22
N TYR A 461 13.92 4.38 3.99
CA TYR A 461 13.34 3.70 2.83
C TYR A 461 14.09 4.10 1.55
N SER A 462 14.04 3.22 0.54
CA SER A 462 14.58 3.48 -0.79
C SER A 462 13.62 4.35 -1.61
N ARG A 463 14.15 5.40 -2.25
CA ARG A 463 13.41 6.33 -3.12
C ARG A 463 13.28 5.82 -4.56
N TYR A 464 14.19 4.93 -4.95
CA TYR A 464 14.22 4.26 -6.25
C TYR A 464 14.88 2.89 -6.10
N VAL A 465 14.74 2.02 -7.11
CA VAL A 465 15.32 0.68 -7.10
C VAL A 465 16.84 0.75 -6.98
N GLY A 466 17.40 0.12 -5.94
CA GLY A 466 18.84 0.12 -5.69
C GLY A 466 19.38 1.35 -4.95
N ASP A 467 18.52 2.26 -4.48
CA ASP A 467 18.92 3.37 -3.61
C ASP A 467 19.49 2.84 -2.29
N LYS A 468 20.77 3.11 -2.00
CA LYS A 468 21.44 2.66 -0.76
C LYS A 468 21.47 3.72 0.34
N VAL A 469 20.99 4.92 0.05
CA VAL A 469 21.10 6.08 0.93
C VAL A 469 19.73 6.44 1.51
N GLY A 470 18.70 6.48 0.67
CA GLY A 470 17.35 6.84 1.09
C GLY A 470 17.29 8.26 1.67
N LEU A 471 16.62 8.39 2.80
CA LEU A 471 16.46 9.65 3.54
C LEU A 471 17.74 10.15 4.22
N LYS A 472 18.83 9.37 4.22
CA LYS A 472 20.14 9.82 4.72
C LYS A 472 20.81 10.82 3.78
N SER A 473 20.25 11.04 2.60
CA SER A 473 20.83 11.93 1.62
C SER A 473 20.95 13.36 2.15
N ARG A 474 22.15 13.93 2.02
CA ARG A 474 22.42 15.35 2.32
C ARG A 474 21.48 16.28 1.56
N ARG A 475 21.22 15.98 0.29
CA ARG A 475 20.32 16.76 -0.56
C ARG A 475 18.88 16.74 -0.03
N VAL A 476 18.39 15.56 0.36
CA VAL A 476 17.04 15.40 0.92
C VAL A 476 16.90 16.18 2.23
N LEU A 477 17.84 15.97 3.16
CA LEU A 477 17.90 16.69 4.43
C LEU A 477 18.00 18.21 4.23
N TYR A 478 18.81 18.67 3.27
CA TYR A 478 18.94 20.09 2.94
C TYR A 478 17.61 20.71 2.52
N HIS A 479 16.93 20.13 1.52
CA HIS A 479 15.70 20.72 0.97
C HIS A 479 14.55 20.70 1.96
N TYR A 480 14.34 19.58 2.67
CA TYR A 480 13.30 19.52 3.69
C TYR A 480 13.63 20.39 4.90
N GLY A 481 14.88 20.40 5.37
CA GLY A 481 15.31 21.29 6.47
C GLY A 481 15.14 22.76 6.11
N ARG A 482 15.53 23.18 4.89
CA ARG A 482 15.28 24.54 4.40
C ARG A 482 13.79 24.86 4.42
N ALA A 483 12.94 23.96 3.93
CA ALA A 483 11.51 24.19 3.89
C ALA A 483 10.90 24.28 5.29
N ILE A 484 11.25 23.40 6.22
CA ILE A 484 10.79 23.43 7.62
C ILE A 484 11.05 24.80 8.26
N TYR A 485 12.27 25.34 8.08
CA TYR A 485 12.62 26.66 8.63
C TYR A 485 11.89 27.81 7.94
N LYS A 486 11.54 27.65 6.66
CA LYS A 486 10.81 28.67 5.88
C LYS A 486 9.30 28.59 6.02
N LEU A 487 8.77 27.61 6.76
CA LEU A 487 7.37 27.61 7.18
C LEU A 487 7.04 28.82 8.05
N ASP A 488 8.00 29.24 8.88
CA ASP A 488 7.95 30.51 9.60
C ASP A 488 8.52 31.64 8.72
N PRO A 489 7.67 32.55 8.19
CA PRO A 489 8.13 33.65 7.35
C PRO A 489 8.94 34.68 8.13
N ASN A 490 8.77 34.74 9.45
CA ASN A 490 9.46 35.66 10.34
C ASN A 490 10.76 35.07 10.88
N TRP A 491 11.10 33.83 10.49
CA TRP A 491 12.37 33.24 10.89
C TRP A 491 13.54 33.97 10.20
N VAL A 492 14.25 34.75 11.01
CA VAL A 492 15.48 35.48 10.65
C VAL A 492 16.64 34.97 11.49
N ILE A 493 17.83 34.90 10.89
CA ILE A 493 19.07 34.56 11.59
C ILE A 493 19.39 35.70 12.57
N GLY A 494 19.37 35.42 13.87
CA GLY A 494 19.87 36.36 14.89
C GLY A 494 18.90 37.45 15.34
N SER A 495 17.57 37.30 15.16
CA SER A 495 16.64 38.12 15.93
C SER A 495 16.54 37.54 17.34
N ASP A 496 17.32 38.12 18.26
CA ASP A 496 17.03 38.16 19.68
C ASP A 496 15.65 38.84 19.82
N GLY A 497 14.59 38.03 19.75
CA GLY A 497 13.22 38.49 19.82
C GLY A 497 12.93 38.93 21.25
N ASN A 498 12.79 40.23 21.47
CA ASN A 498 12.17 40.82 22.65
C ASN A 498 10.74 40.26 22.81
N VAL A 499 10.60 39.10 23.44
CA VAL A 499 9.31 38.60 23.92
C VAL A 499 9.32 38.76 25.43
N GLU A 500 8.39 39.56 25.95
CA GLU A 500 8.22 39.72 27.39
C GLU A 500 7.93 38.35 28.03
N PRO A 501 8.68 37.94 29.07
CA PRO A 501 8.42 36.69 29.77
C PRO A 501 7.06 36.78 30.49
N GLY A 502 6.07 36.02 30.04
CA GLY A 502 4.77 35.91 30.71
C GLY A 502 3.52 36.08 29.83
N SER A 503 3.64 36.31 28.53
CA SER A 503 2.48 36.28 27.64
C SER A 503 1.90 34.86 27.56
N ALA A 504 0.58 34.73 27.77
CA ALA A 504 -0.20 33.50 27.60
C ALA A 504 0.16 32.75 26.30
N PRO A 505 -0.03 31.42 26.20
CA PRO A 505 0.22 30.68 24.96
C PRO A 505 -0.57 31.32 23.83
N VAL A 506 0.12 32.09 22.98
CA VAL A 506 -0.47 32.71 21.81
C VAL A 506 -0.87 31.57 20.89
N ASN A 507 -2.09 31.61 20.35
CA ASN A 507 -2.49 30.69 19.29
C ASN A 507 -1.56 30.91 18.10
N TYR A 508 -0.55 30.06 17.96
CA TYR A 508 0.32 30.04 16.79
C TYR A 508 -0.45 29.29 15.70
N GLY A 509 -1.19 30.02 14.85
CA GLY A 509 -1.85 29.43 13.68
C GLY A 509 -0.84 28.84 12.68
N ASP A 510 -1.24 28.65 11.42
CA ASP A 510 -0.42 28.02 10.35
C ASP A 510 0.86 28.79 9.93
N THR A 511 1.28 29.83 10.64
CA THR A 511 2.44 30.63 10.28
C THR A 511 3.77 30.02 10.73
N ALA A 512 3.79 28.86 11.39
CA ALA A 512 5.02 28.15 11.80
C ALA A 512 4.73 26.65 12.04
N PRO A 513 5.75 25.77 12.07
CA PRO A 513 5.59 24.41 12.59
C PRO A 513 5.06 24.46 14.02
N ASN A 514 4.06 23.65 14.34
CA ASN A 514 3.41 23.66 15.66
C ASN A 514 3.16 22.22 16.13
N PHE A 515 3.46 21.93 17.41
CA PHE A 515 3.15 20.63 18.01
C PHE A 515 1.66 20.29 17.96
N GLU A 516 0.79 21.30 18.09
CA GLU A 516 -0.66 21.15 18.05
C GLU A 516 -1.16 20.57 16.72
N HIS A 517 -0.37 20.64 15.64
CA HIS A 517 -0.75 20.07 14.35
C HIS A 517 -0.98 18.54 14.41
N TRP A 518 -0.38 17.85 15.38
CA TRP A 518 -0.49 16.41 15.57
C TRP A 518 -1.23 16.00 16.85
N LYS A 519 -1.92 16.93 17.52
CA LYS A 519 -2.62 16.64 18.80
C LYS A 519 -3.70 15.54 18.74
N HIS A 520 -4.16 15.20 17.54
CA HIS A 520 -5.13 14.13 17.28
C HIS A 520 -4.47 12.74 17.26
N LEU A 521 -3.15 12.68 17.14
CA LEU A 521 -2.39 11.44 17.21
C LEU A 521 -2.13 11.04 18.68
N PRO A 522 -1.97 9.74 18.96
CA PRO A 522 -2.03 8.62 18.03
C PRO A 522 -3.42 7.99 17.88
N PHE A 523 -4.44 8.42 18.64
CA PHE A 523 -5.65 7.61 18.79
C PHE A 523 -6.91 8.14 18.08
N ASN A 524 -7.04 9.44 17.81
CA ASN A 524 -8.30 9.99 17.30
C ASN A 524 -8.66 9.46 15.91
N PHE A 525 -7.66 9.28 15.03
CA PHE A 525 -7.90 9.01 13.61
C PHE A 525 -8.55 7.66 13.30
N TYR A 526 -8.34 6.64 14.16
CA TYR A 526 -8.81 5.27 13.91
C TYR A 526 -10.09 4.91 14.68
N GLN A 527 -10.47 5.72 15.66
CA GLN A 527 -11.68 5.52 16.45
C GLN A 527 -12.91 5.74 15.56
N ARG A 528 -13.98 4.98 15.80
CA ARG A 528 -15.24 5.14 15.08
C ARG A 528 -15.76 6.58 15.23
N GLY A 529 -15.99 7.25 14.09
CA GLY A 529 -16.37 8.67 14.07
C GLY A 529 -15.22 9.66 14.28
N GLY A 530 -13.97 9.18 14.32
CA GLY A 530 -12.77 10.01 14.30
C GLY A 530 -12.50 10.66 12.95
N ASN A 531 -11.45 11.49 12.89
CA ASN A 531 -11.15 12.31 11.71
C ASN A 531 -10.47 11.56 10.54
N GLN A 532 -10.01 10.30 10.72
CA GLN A 532 -9.23 9.54 9.72
C GLN A 532 -7.92 10.17 9.24
N ASP A 533 -7.46 11.25 9.86
CA ASP A 533 -6.31 12.00 9.38
C ASP A 533 -5.06 11.60 10.16
N LEU A 534 -4.01 11.26 9.43
CA LEU A 534 -2.69 10.93 9.97
C LEU A 534 -1.71 12.09 9.83
N LEU A 535 -2.05 13.09 9.03
CA LEU A 535 -1.18 14.18 8.64
C LEU A 535 -1.38 15.40 9.55
N ALA A 536 -0.42 16.31 9.52
CA ALA A 536 -0.48 17.57 10.23
C ALA A 536 -1.72 18.38 9.82
N TRP A 537 -2.49 18.85 10.80
CA TRP A 537 -3.72 19.62 10.59
C TRP A 537 -3.75 20.85 11.50
N ASP A 538 -4.10 22.02 10.97
CA ASP A 538 -4.32 23.20 11.80
C ASP A 538 -5.72 23.15 12.41
N HIS A 539 -5.81 22.59 13.61
CA HIS A 539 -7.07 22.45 14.36
C HIS A 539 -7.65 23.77 14.85
N ALA A 540 -6.85 24.84 14.93
CA ALA A 540 -7.35 26.14 15.39
C ALA A 540 -8.17 26.82 14.29
N ASN A 541 -7.75 26.68 13.04
CA ASN A 541 -8.43 27.25 11.88
C ASN A 541 -9.24 26.23 11.07
N ASP A 542 -9.17 24.95 11.45
CA ASP A 542 -9.79 23.82 10.75
C ASP A 542 -9.39 23.78 9.28
N GLN A 543 -8.08 23.73 9.00
CA GLN A 543 -7.55 23.74 7.65
C GLN A 543 -6.24 22.93 7.52
N PRO A 544 -5.84 22.56 6.29
CA PRO A 544 -4.54 21.95 6.03
C PRO A 544 -3.40 22.85 6.51
N SER A 545 -2.54 22.34 7.38
CA SER A 545 -1.32 23.07 7.75
C SER A 545 -0.32 23.08 6.59
N ARG A 546 0.57 24.07 6.49
CA ARG A 546 1.71 24.04 5.56
C ARG A 546 2.64 22.85 5.82
N MET A 547 2.70 22.37 7.06
CA MET A 547 3.44 21.15 7.40
C MET A 547 2.85 19.92 6.67
N ARG A 548 1.53 19.88 6.49
CA ARG A 548 0.84 18.83 5.71
C ARG A 548 1.42 18.70 4.31
N MET A 549 1.76 19.82 3.66
CA MET A 549 2.28 19.81 2.29
C MET A 549 3.66 19.14 2.21
N LEU A 550 4.51 19.35 3.22
CA LEU A 550 5.80 18.66 3.33
C LEU A 550 5.59 17.17 3.55
N GLU A 551 4.67 16.78 4.45
CA GLU A 551 4.34 15.38 4.70
C GLU A 551 3.76 14.69 3.44
N LEU A 552 2.86 15.36 2.72
CA LEU A 552 2.29 14.86 1.45
C LEU A 552 3.40 14.61 0.43
N SER A 553 4.33 15.56 0.26
CA SER A 553 5.44 15.39 -0.68
C SER A 553 6.38 14.23 -0.33
N ALA A 554 6.45 13.85 0.95
CA ALA A 554 7.25 12.73 1.41
C ALA A 554 6.58 11.37 1.18
N ILE A 555 5.24 11.31 1.10
CA ILE A 555 4.48 10.05 0.92
C ILE A 555 4.03 9.83 -0.53
N LEU A 556 4.17 10.82 -1.41
CA LEU A 556 3.86 10.67 -2.83
C LEU A 556 4.62 9.48 -3.44
N PRO A 557 4.03 8.79 -4.43
CA PRO A 557 4.71 7.70 -5.13
C PRO A 557 6.07 8.15 -5.68
N ASP A 558 7.09 7.34 -5.42
CA ASP A 558 8.42 7.49 -6.01
C ASP A 558 8.70 6.29 -6.97
N PRO A 559 9.80 6.31 -7.76
CA PRO A 559 10.13 5.22 -8.66
C PRO A 559 10.23 3.84 -7.99
N PHE A 560 10.54 3.77 -6.69
CA PHE A 560 10.50 2.49 -5.97
C PHE A 560 9.05 2.02 -5.84
N ASP A 561 8.16 2.89 -5.36
CA ASP A 561 6.74 2.57 -5.20
C ASP A 561 6.08 2.19 -6.54
N LEU A 562 6.32 2.97 -7.60
CA LEU A 562 5.84 2.73 -8.96
C LEU A 562 6.36 1.41 -9.56
N THR A 563 7.52 0.94 -9.10
CA THR A 563 8.08 -0.35 -9.53
C THR A 563 7.43 -1.52 -8.83
N TYR A 564 7.04 -1.41 -7.56
CA TYR A 564 6.65 -2.57 -6.76
C TYR A 564 5.17 -2.64 -6.38
N TYR A 565 4.42 -1.54 -6.52
CA TYR A 565 3.01 -1.48 -6.15
C TYR A 565 2.13 -1.08 -7.33
N SER A 566 0.93 -1.65 -7.38
CA SER A 566 -0.18 -1.12 -8.15
C SER A 566 -0.93 -0.11 -7.28
N ILE A 567 -0.92 1.15 -7.72
CA ILE A 567 -1.46 2.29 -6.97
C ILE A 567 -2.71 2.76 -7.71
N GLU A 568 -3.83 2.82 -7.00
CA GLU A 568 -5.07 3.37 -7.52
C GLU A 568 -5.10 4.88 -7.25
N PRO A 569 -5.08 5.75 -8.28
CA PRO A 569 -5.12 7.19 -8.09
C PRO A 569 -6.42 7.69 -7.46
N ASP A 570 -7.55 7.01 -7.68
CA ASP A 570 -8.86 7.36 -7.15
C ASP A 570 -9.48 6.18 -6.38
N PHE A 571 -8.87 5.85 -5.23
CA PHE A 571 -9.29 4.71 -4.43
C PHE A 571 -10.70 4.90 -3.85
N TYR A 572 -11.08 6.14 -3.53
CA TYR A 572 -12.36 6.43 -2.91
C TYR A 572 -13.54 5.98 -3.79
N HIS A 573 -13.57 6.41 -5.04
CA HIS A 573 -14.66 6.13 -5.96
C HIS A 573 -14.60 4.69 -6.50
N ASN A 574 -13.41 4.16 -6.73
CA ASN A 574 -13.23 2.84 -7.33
C ASN A 574 -13.46 1.68 -6.34
N TYR A 575 -13.05 1.84 -5.08
CA TYR A 575 -12.97 0.73 -4.12
C TYR A 575 -13.54 1.04 -2.74
N TYR A 576 -13.23 2.21 -2.15
CA TYR A 576 -13.56 2.50 -0.75
C TYR A 576 -15.06 2.37 -0.45
N THR A 577 -15.92 3.02 -1.24
CA THR A 577 -17.38 3.01 -1.03
C THR A 577 -17.96 1.59 -1.14
N ARG A 578 -17.52 0.83 -2.14
CA ARG A 578 -17.94 -0.56 -2.39
C ARG A 578 -17.52 -1.50 -1.28
N LEU A 579 -16.29 -1.36 -0.78
CA LEU A 579 -15.80 -2.12 0.37
C LEU A 579 -16.58 -1.78 1.65
N ARG A 580 -16.75 -0.48 1.93
CA ARG A 580 -17.47 0.01 3.10
C ARG A 580 -18.91 -0.46 3.12
N ASP A 581 -19.61 -0.30 2.00
CA ASP A 581 -21.06 -0.51 1.91
C ASP A 581 -21.46 -1.93 1.48
N GLY A 582 -20.55 -2.68 0.87
CA GLY A 582 -20.73 -4.07 0.44
C GLY A 582 -19.99 -5.05 1.35
N PHE A 583 -18.71 -5.30 1.06
CA PHE A 583 -17.92 -6.34 1.71
C PHE A 583 -17.90 -6.21 3.25
N LEU A 584 -17.57 -5.04 3.79
CA LEU A 584 -17.42 -4.84 5.23
C LEU A 584 -18.75 -4.82 5.98
N LYS A 585 -19.89 -4.53 5.33
CA LYS A 585 -21.22 -4.66 5.94
C LYS A 585 -21.74 -6.09 5.97
N THR A 586 -21.22 -6.96 5.10
CA THR A 586 -21.71 -8.33 4.90
C THR A 586 -20.70 -9.34 5.46
N ILE A 587 -19.82 -9.85 4.60
CA ILE A 587 -18.86 -10.92 4.88
C ILE A 587 -17.76 -10.44 5.83
N GLY A 588 -17.33 -9.19 5.69
CA GLY A 588 -16.29 -8.55 6.49
C GLY A 588 -16.79 -7.88 7.76
N SER A 589 -18.02 -8.11 8.21
CA SER A 589 -18.62 -7.43 9.37
C SER A 589 -17.81 -7.55 10.66
N ALA A 590 -17.04 -8.64 10.82
CA ALA A 590 -16.11 -8.82 11.92
C ALA A 590 -15.04 -7.70 12.01
N TYR A 591 -14.73 -7.02 10.90
CA TYR A 591 -13.83 -5.86 10.88
C TYR A 591 -14.26 -4.75 11.84
N TYR A 592 -15.58 -4.50 11.94
CA TYR A 592 -16.14 -3.45 12.81
C TYR A 592 -16.34 -3.88 14.27
N THR A 593 -16.15 -5.17 14.59
CA THR A 593 -16.38 -5.67 15.96
C THR A 593 -15.38 -5.11 16.99
N GLU A 594 -14.37 -4.36 16.55
CA GLU A 594 -13.36 -3.71 17.39
C GLU A 594 -13.52 -2.17 17.48
N ASN A 595 -14.70 -1.62 17.14
CA ASN A 595 -14.98 -0.17 17.13
C ASN A 595 -13.98 0.66 16.29
N LYS A 596 -13.45 0.05 15.24
CA LYS A 596 -12.50 0.66 14.31
C LYS A 596 -13.21 1.31 13.15
N GLU A 597 -12.60 2.38 12.66
CA GLU A 597 -13.03 3.05 11.44
C GLU A 597 -12.31 2.47 10.21
N PHE A 598 -13.03 2.28 9.10
CA PHE A 598 -12.41 1.92 7.82
C PHE A 598 -11.77 3.17 7.20
N LEU A 599 -10.43 3.15 7.12
CA LEU A 599 -9.61 4.30 6.73
C LEU A 599 -9.58 4.47 5.20
N GLY A 600 -9.73 5.72 4.75
CA GLY A 600 -9.46 6.12 3.37
C GLY A 600 -7.97 6.18 3.01
N ASP A 601 -7.67 6.85 1.90
CA ASP A 601 -6.32 7.23 1.53
C ASP A 601 -5.73 8.20 2.56
N ILE A 602 -4.40 8.14 2.75
CA ILE A 602 -3.72 9.06 3.66
C ILE A 602 -3.97 10.51 3.21
N GLY A 603 -4.42 11.34 4.14
CA GLY A 603 -4.87 12.71 3.89
C GLY A 603 -6.39 12.87 3.83
N THR A 604 -7.16 11.79 3.97
CA THR A 604 -8.59 11.87 4.30
C THR A 604 -8.76 12.61 5.63
N HIS A 605 -9.68 13.57 5.69
CA HIS A 605 -10.05 14.26 6.93
C HIS A 605 -11.57 14.34 7.05
N LYS A 606 -12.15 13.46 7.86
CA LYS A 606 -13.59 13.33 8.01
C LYS A 606 -14.23 14.57 8.63
N GLY A 607 -15.30 15.05 7.99
CA GLY A 607 -16.13 16.13 8.52
C GLY A 607 -15.65 17.54 8.16
N SER A 608 -14.57 17.68 7.39
CA SER A 608 -14.12 18.96 6.85
C SER A 608 -14.46 19.10 5.37
N ASN A 609 -15.07 20.22 5.00
CA ASN A 609 -15.38 20.58 3.60
C ASN A 609 -14.76 21.95 3.23
N LYS A 610 -13.60 22.25 3.82
CA LYS A 610 -12.95 23.55 3.69
C LYS A 610 -12.22 23.66 2.35
N GLU A 611 -12.12 24.89 1.85
CA GLU A 611 -11.49 25.25 0.56
C GLU A 611 -12.16 24.64 -0.69
N GLY A 612 -13.42 24.21 -0.59
CA GLY A 612 -14.12 23.55 -1.69
C GLY A 612 -13.58 22.16 -2.03
N ILE A 613 -12.71 21.61 -1.17
CA ILE A 613 -12.21 20.23 -1.25
C ILE A 613 -13.05 19.39 -0.29
N ASN A 614 -13.58 18.28 -0.79
CA ASN A 614 -14.22 17.27 0.05
C ASN A 614 -13.13 16.34 0.61
N TRP A 615 -12.72 16.59 1.85
CA TRP A 615 -11.64 15.83 2.49
C TRP A 615 -12.05 14.41 2.86
N ASP A 616 -13.34 14.07 2.84
CA ASP A 616 -13.81 12.69 3.02
C ASP A 616 -13.46 11.81 1.80
N LYS A 617 -13.25 12.43 0.63
CA LYS A 617 -13.00 11.76 -0.67
C LYS A 617 -11.54 11.80 -1.10
N PHE A 618 -10.67 12.37 -0.27
CA PHE A 618 -9.29 12.65 -0.61
C PHE A 618 -8.55 11.37 -1.02
N SER A 619 -7.99 11.35 -2.24
CA SER A 619 -7.30 10.20 -2.81
C SER A 619 -5.86 10.53 -3.23
N VAL A 620 -5.10 9.55 -3.69
CA VAL A 620 -3.72 9.75 -4.19
C VAL A 620 -3.64 10.86 -5.26
N ILE A 621 -4.63 10.97 -6.16
CA ILE A 621 -4.67 12.06 -7.15
C ILE A 621 -4.70 13.45 -6.50
N ASP A 622 -5.36 13.59 -5.35
CA ASP A 622 -5.44 14.86 -4.62
C ASP A 622 -4.16 15.14 -3.84
N GLN A 623 -3.43 14.11 -3.38
CA GLN A 623 -2.06 14.25 -2.88
C GLN A 623 -1.16 14.91 -3.94
N TYR A 624 -1.23 14.45 -5.20
CA TYR A 624 -0.49 15.03 -6.32
C TYR A 624 -0.88 16.48 -6.58
N LYS A 625 -2.19 16.77 -6.63
CA LYS A 625 -2.70 18.15 -6.84
C LYS A 625 -2.24 19.09 -5.72
N ALA A 626 -2.31 18.64 -4.46
CA ALA A 626 -1.91 19.43 -3.31
C ALA A 626 -0.43 19.82 -3.37
N VAL A 627 0.47 18.87 -3.70
CA VAL A 627 1.91 19.16 -3.79
C VAL A 627 2.27 19.98 -5.04
N SER A 628 1.73 19.61 -6.21
CA SER A 628 2.06 20.27 -7.48
C SER A 628 1.45 21.67 -7.63
N GLY A 629 0.32 21.94 -7.00
CA GLY A 629 -0.34 23.24 -7.01
C GLY A 629 0.29 24.25 -6.06
N ASN A 630 1.03 23.79 -5.05
CA ASN A 630 1.44 24.62 -3.92
C ASN A 630 2.68 25.49 -4.21
N THR A 631 2.54 26.80 -4.06
CA THR A 631 3.62 27.79 -4.29
C THR A 631 4.76 27.66 -3.29
N PHE A 632 4.47 27.34 -2.03
CA PHE A 632 5.50 27.14 -1.00
C PHE A 632 6.40 25.95 -1.36
N MET A 633 5.80 24.82 -1.78
CA MET A 633 6.54 23.65 -2.25
C MET A 633 7.47 24.00 -3.42
N LYS A 634 6.96 24.68 -4.46
CA LYS A 634 7.76 25.11 -5.62
C LYS A 634 8.93 26.02 -5.25
N THR A 635 8.79 26.79 -4.18
CA THR A 635 9.79 27.81 -3.78
C THR A 635 10.89 27.22 -2.92
N PHE A 636 10.55 26.30 -2.01
CA PHE A 636 11.47 25.84 -0.95
C PHE A 636 11.88 24.37 -1.05
N VAL A 637 11.14 23.56 -1.81
CA VAL A 637 11.48 22.16 -2.09
C VAL A 637 11.67 22.01 -3.60
N ASP A 638 12.92 21.86 -4.03
CA ASP A 638 13.24 21.76 -5.45
C ASP A 638 12.98 20.33 -5.97
N ILE A 639 11.70 20.03 -6.20
CA ILE A 639 11.25 18.73 -6.71
C ILE A 639 11.66 18.56 -8.19
N ALA A 640 11.54 19.63 -8.98
CA ALA A 640 11.73 19.55 -10.43
C ALA A 640 13.20 19.38 -10.85
N GLY A 641 14.15 19.94 -10.10
CA GLY A 641 15.58 19.94 -10.45
C GLY A 641 16.45 19.10 -9.53
N LYS A 642 16.07 18.88 -8.27
CA LYS A 642 16.95 18.26 -7.25
C LYS A 642 16.41 16.99 -6.63
N LEU A 643 15.11 16.94 -6.33
CA LEU A 643 14.41 15.77 -5.78
C LEU A 643 13.56 15.08 -6.85
N THR A 644 14.15 14.83 -8.03
CA THR A 644 13.45 14.31 -9.22
C THR A 644 12.90 12.89 -9.08
N TYR A 645 13.18 12.22 -7.95
CA TYR A 645 12.58 10.93 -7.60
C TYR A 645 11.15 11.09 -7.04
N ILE A 646 10.72 12.29 -6.65
CA ILE A 646 9.32 12.51 -6.24
C ILE A 646 8.50 12.68 -7.52
N SER A 647 7.55 11.77 -7.75
CA SER A 647 6.63 11.92 -8.87
C SER A 647 5.80 13.20 -8.69
N THR A 648 5.59 13.93 -9.79
CA THR A 648 4.78 15.17 -9.78
C THR A 648 3.48 15.04 -10.55
N LYS A 649 3.27 13.91 -11.23
CA LYS A 649 2.11 13.66 -12.08
C LYS A 649 1.46 12.35 -11.64
N TRP A 650 0.16 12.41 -11.40
CA TRP A 650 -0.58 11.22 -11.01
C TRP A 650 -0.58 10.16 -12.12
N GLN A 651 -0.47 10.57 -13.39
CA GLN A 651 -0.41 9.64 -14.53
C GLN A 651 0.80 8.70 -14.48
N ASP A 652 1.85 9.04 -13.72
CA ASP A 652 3.03 8.19 -13.58
C ASP A 652 2.72 6.87 -12.84
N VAL A 653 1.58 6.78 -12.14
CA VAL A 653 1.08 5.52 -11.55
C VAL A 653 0.47 4.57 -12.59
N LEU A 654 0.23 5.04 -13.81
CA LEU A 654 -0.38 4.26 -14.88
C LEU A 654 0.66 3.38 -15.58
N THR A 655 0.44 2.08 -15.50
CA THR A 655 1.20 1.10 -16.25
C THR A 655 0.58 0.90 -17.64
N SER A 656 1.27 0.17 -18.52
CA SER A 656 0.70 -0.23 -19.81
C SER A 656 0.43 -1.73 -19.90
N TRP A 657 0.20 -2.38 -18.75
CA TRP A 657 -0.21 -3.79 -18.70
C TRP A 657 -1.68 -3.95 -19.07
N ALA A 658 -1.98 -3.68 -20.34
CA ALA A 658 -3.23 -3.96 -21.02
C ALA A 658 -2.93 -4.89 -22.21
N PRO A 659 -3.85 -5.81 -22.57
CA PRO A 659 -3.65 -6.65 -23.75
C PRO A 659 -3.51 -5.78 -25.00
N VAL A 660 -2.40 -5.96 -25.74
CA VAL A 660 -2.23 -5.39 -27.08
C VAL A 660 -3.09 -6.20 -28.07
N SER A 661 -3.15 -7.52 -27.86
CA SER A 661 -4.07 -8.43 -28.54
C SER A 661 -4.46 -9.60 -27.62
N LEU A 662 -5.30 -10.53 -28.10
CA LEU A 662 -5.68 -11.74 -27.35
C LEU A 662 -4.48 -12.64 -26.99
N VAL A 663 -3.38 -12.54 -27.75
CA VAL A 663 -2.17 -13.36 -27.58
C VAL A 663 -0.94 -12.54 -27.18
N ASP A 664 -1.01 -11.21 -27.30
CA ASP A 664 0.09 -10.29 -26.97
C ASP A 664 -0.26 -9.45 -25.74
N TYR A 665 0.48 -9.72 -24.67
CA TYR A 665 0.38 -9.05 -23.38
C TYR A 665 1.68 -8.32 -23.03
N SER A 666 2.49 -7.98 -24.03
CA SER A 666 3.72 -7.21 -23.86
C SER A 666 3.43 -5.78 -23.42
N LEU A 667 4.43 -5.13 -22.83
CA LEU A 667 4.35 -3.75 -22.39
C LEU A 667 4.22 -2.82 -23.61
N ASP A 668 3.18 -2.00 -23.67
CA ASP A 668 3.01 -0.96 -24.68
C ASP A 668 3.63 0.37 -24.18
N PRO A 669 4.81 0.80 -24.65
CA PRO A 669 5.44 2.03 -24.17
C PRO A 669 4.66 3.30 -24.53
N ALA A 670 3.78 3.24 -25.54
CA ALA A 670 3.00 4.40 -25.96
C ALA A 670 1.91 4.77 -24.94
N LYS A 671 1.48 3.82 -24.10
CA LYS A 671 0.45 4.01 -23.06
C LYS A 671 1.00 4.20 -21.64
N PHE A 672 2.26 3.82 -21.41
CA PHE A 672 2.87 3.91 -20.09
C PHE A 672 2.93 5.37 -19.60
N GLY A 673 2.46 5.63 -18.38
CA GLY A 673 2.47 6.97 -17.78
C GLY A 673 1.54 7.99 -18.45
N LYS A 674 0.56 7.55 -19.25
CA LYS A 674 -0.26 8.44 -20.09
C LYS A 674 -1.74 8.16 -19.94
N CYS A 675 -2.52 9.23 -19.87
CA CYS A 675 -3.97 9.18 -20.01
C CYS A 675 -4.44 10.18 -21.07
N THR A 676 -5.19 9.68 -22.05
CA THR A 676 -5.74 10.49 -23.15
C THR A 676 -7.20 10.87 -22.92
N ILE A 677 -7.98 10.02 -22.24
CA ILE A 677 -9.39 10.26 -21.93
C ILE A 677 -9.62 9.88 -20.48
N THR A 678 -10.09 10.82 -19.67
CA THR A 678 -10.51 10.61 -18.28
C THR A 678 -12.02 10.28 -18.22
N PRO A 679 -12.49 9.63 -17.14
CA PRO A 679 -13.91 9.43 -16.92
C PRO A 679 -14.67 10.76 -16.88
N ARG A 680 -15.91 10.76 -17.37
CA ARG A 680 -16.78 11.95 -17.28
C ARG A 680 -16.97 12.32 -15.81
N GLY A 681 -16.78 13.60 -15.48
CA GLY A 681 -16.86 14.10 -14.10
C GLY A 681 -15.56 13.95 -13.28
N ALA A 682 -14.53 13.28 -13.81
CA ALA A 682 -13.23 13.16 -13.13
C ALA A 682 -12.54 14.53 -12.90
N ASP A 683 -12.70 15.47 -13.83
CA ASP A 683 -12.13 16.82 -13.69
C ASP A 683 -12.77 17.62 -12.53
N SER A 684 -14.03 17.33 -12.21
CA SER A 684 -14.74 17.87 -11.05
C SER A 684 -14.56 17.04 -9.77
N GLY A 685 -13.75 15.97 -9.82
CA GLY A 685 -13.53 15.07 -8.68
C GLY A 685 -14.69 14.13 -8.37
N GLU A 686 -15.63 13.98 -9.29
CA GLU A 686 -16.85 13.16 -9.16
C GLU A 686 -17.04 12.33 -10.42
N PRO A 687 -16.23 11.28 -10.65
CA PRO A 687 -16.37 10.44 -11.83
C PRO A 687 -17.74 9.75 -11.86
N GLU A 688 -18.48 9.89 -12.97
CA GLU A 688 -19.81 9.28 -13.16
C GLU A 688 -19.74 7.75 -13.15
N VAL A 689 -18.64 7.18 -13.65
CA VAL A 689 -18.41 5.74 -13.72
C VAL A 689 -17.05 5.42 -13.10
N PRO A 690 -17.00 4.58 -12.06
CA PRO A 690 -15.75 4.08 -11.50
C PRO A 690 -14.92 3.39 -12.59
N ASN A 691 -13.67 3.82 -12.74
CA ASN A 691 -12.73 3.24 -13.68
C ASN A 691 -11.34 3.16 -13.03
N PRO A 692 -10.81 1.94 -12.80
CA PRO A 692 -9.48 1.76 -12.21
C PRO A 692 -8.41 2.55 -12.96
N GLY A 693 -7.57 3.27 -12.23
CA GLY A 693 -6.55 4.15 -12.80
C GLY A 693 -7.08 5.51 -13.25
N ASN A 694 -8.37 5.80 -13.04
CA ASN A 694 -9.02 7.06 -13.46
C ASN A 694 -8.73 7.43 -14.93
N CYS A 695 -8.59 6.41 -15.80
CA CYS A 695 -8.22 6.58 -17.19
C CYS A 695 -8.99 5.62 -18.11
N VAL A 696 -9.77 6.18 -19.05
CA VAL A 696 -10.59 5.41 -20.01
C VAL A 696 -9.75 4.97 -21.21
N SER A 697 -8.86 5.83 -21.70
CA SER A 697 -7.98 5.54 -22.83
C SER A 697 -6.55 5.95 -22.50
N GLY A 698 -5.64 4.99 -22.44
CA GLY A 698 -4.25 5.21 -22.07
C GLY A 698 -3.68 4.01 -21.31
N GLY A 699 -2.85 4.30 -20.31
CA GLY A 699 -2.38 3.33 -19.33
C GLY A 699 -3.47 2.95 -18.32
N THR A 700 -3.23 1.84 -17.63
CA THR A 700 -4.10 1.26 -16.60
C THR A 700 -3.29 1.00 -15.32
N THR A 701 -3.96 0.88 -14.18
CA THR A 701 -3.34 0.42 -12.94
C THR A 701 -3.97 -0.89 -12.48
N GLY A 702 -3.22 -1.63 -11.66
CA GLY A 702 -3.67 -2.90 -11.11
C GLY A 702 -3.52 -4.11 -12.04
N TYR A 703 -4.15 -5.20 -11.63
CA TYR A 703 -4.25 -6.46 -12.30
C TYR A 703 -5.33 -6.41 -13.38
N SER A 704 -4.90 -6.72 -14.60
CA SER A 704 -5.75 -7.10 -15.73
C SER A 704 -5.96 -8.62 -15.75
N VAL A 705 -6.75 -9.15 -16.68
CA VAL A 705 -7.02 -10.60 -16.79
C VAL A 705 -6.52 -11.13 -18.13
N LYS A 706 -5.88 -12.31 -18.12
CA LYS A 706 -5.48 -13.00 -19.35
C LYS A 706 -5.77 -14.49 -19.31
N MET A 707 -5.97 -15.07 -20.49
CA MET A 707 -6.09 -16.52 -20.66
C MET A 707 -4.74 -17.19 -20.36
N VAL A 708 -4.79 -18.39 -19.79
CA VAL A 708 -3.61 -19.22 -19.53
C VAL A 708 -3.90 -20.69 -19.86
N SER A 709 -2.92 -21.41 -20.40
CA SER A 709 -3.08 -22.84 -20.67
C SER A 709 -2.87 -23.68 -19.41
N SER A 710 -3.57 -24.82 -19.33
CA SER A 710 -3.36 -25.83 -18.29
C SER A 710 -1.91 -26.32 -18.27
N ASP A 711 -1.33 -26.55 -19.46
CA ASP A 711 0.04 -27.05 -19.61
C ASP A 711 1.05 -26.10 -18.98
N TYR A 712 0.88 -24.78 -19.18
CA TYR A 712 1.74 -23.79 -18.55
C TYR A 712 1.64 -23.84 -17.02
N LEU A 713 0.43 -24.03 -16.48
CA LEU A 713 0.21 -24.10 -15.03
C LEU A 713 0.74 -25.39 -14.40
N ARG A 714 0.94 -26.47 -15.17
CA ARG A 714 1.54 -27.74 -14.71
C ARG A 714 3.06 -27.81 -14.86
N ARG A 715 3.70 -26.81 -15.47
CA ARG A 715 5.16 -26.79 -15.65
C ARG A 715 5.89 -26.84 -14.31
N THR A 716 6.98 -27.60 -14.28
CA THR A 716 7.84 -27.77 -13.10
C THR A 716 9.07 -26.88 -13.12
N ASP A 717 9.28 -26.13 -14.20
CA ASP A 717 10.48 -25.32 -14.47
C ASP A 717 10.16 -23.82 -14.54
N LEU A 718 9.09 -23.36 -13.90
CA LEU A 718 8.67 -21.96 -13.93
C LEU A 718 9.64 -21.09 -13.12
N GLU A 719 10.18 -20.03 -13.76
CA GLU A 719 11.08 -19.07 -13.14
C GLU A 719 10.28 -17.95 -12.45
N LEU A 720 9.70 -18.26 -11.29
CA LEU A 720 8.82 -17.35 -10.54
C LEU A 720 9.44 -16.86 -9.23
N GLY A 721 10.50 -17.51 -8.72
CA GLY A 721 11.10 -17.21 -7.42
C GLY A 721 12.22 -16.16 -7.45
N GLY A 722 12.27 -15.34 -8.50
CA GLY A 722 13.38 -14.43 -8.78
C GLY A 722 14.43 -15.05 -9.71
N THR A 723 15.44 -14.26 -10.07
CA THR A 723 16.45 -14.63 -11.06
C THR A 723 17.14 -15.95 -10.71
N GLY A 724 17.02 -16.94 -11.61
CA GLY A 724 17.66 -18.26 -11.45
C GLY A 724 16.93 -19.23 -10.51
N VAL A 725 15.73 -18.90 -10.00
CA VAL A 725 14.95 -19.79 -9.13
C VAL A 725 13.75 -20.37 -9.88
N ARG A 726 13.82 -21.68 -10.15
CA ARG A 726 12.81 -22.44 -10.90
C ARG A 726 12.06 -23.45 -10.04
N GLY A 727 10.79 -23.69 -10.36
CA GLY A 727 9.96 -24.63 -9.61
C GLY A 727 8.58 -24.85 -10.19
N ALA A 728 7.85 -25.79 -9.58
CA ALA A 728 6.45 -26.04 -9.84
C ALA A 728 5.54 -25.12 -9.00
N LEU A 729 4.31 -24.91 -9.45
CA LEU A 729 3.29 -24.25 -8.64
C LEU A 729 2.86 -25.14 -7.47
N LEU A 730 2.52 -24.52 -6.35
CA LEU A 730 1.92 -25.21 -5.18
C LEU A 730 0.42 -25.49 -5.38
N ASN A 731 -0.17 -24.86 -6.39
CA ASN A 731 -1.58 -24.96 -6.73
C ASN A 731 -1.78 -25.19 -8.23
N PRO A 732 -1.34 -26.35 -8.79
CA PRO A 732 -1.61 -26.69 -10.18
C PRO A 732 -3.09 -27.06 -10.39
N PRO A 733 -3.63 -26.95 -11.62
CA PRO A 733 -5.02 -27.31 -11.89
C PRO A 733 -5.23 -28.83 -11.77
N PRO A 734 -6.45 -29.31 -11.48
CA PRO A 734 -6.75 -30.75 -11.41
C PRO A 734 -6.55 -31.40 -12.78
N GLU A 735 -6.20 -32.69 -12.83
CA GLU A 735 -5.91 -33.41 -14.08
C GLU A 735 -7.03 -33.29 -15.12
N ASP A 736 -6.65 -33.35 -16.39
CA ASP A 736 -7.55 -33.12 -17.51
C ASP A 736 -8.71 -34.13 -17.59
N SER A 737 -8.53 -35.31 -17.01
CA SER A 737 -9.57 -36.33 -16.87
C SER A 737 -10.56 -36.04 -15.73
N GLU A 738 -10.15 -35.23 -14.75
CA GLU A 738 -10.89 -34.89 -13.53
C GLU A 738 -11.63 -33.53 -13.63
N PHE A 739 -11.20 -32.65 -14.54
CA PHE A 739 -11.71 -31.28 -14.69
C PHE A 739 -12.33 -30.97 -16.05
#